data_AF-A0A4V6IMW1-F1
#
_entry.id   AF-A0A4V6IMW1-F1
#
_cell.length_a   1.000
_cell.length_b   1.000
_cell.length_c   1.000
_cell.angle_alpha   90.00
_cell.angle_beta   90.00
_cell.angle_gamma   90.00
#
_symmetry.space_group_name_H-M   'P 1'
#
loop_
_entity.id
_entity.type
_entity.pdbx_description
1 polymer ?
#
loop_
_entity_poly.entity_id
_entity_poly.type
_entity_poly.pdbx_seq_one_letter_code
_entity_poly.pdbx_strand_id
1 'polypeptide(L)'
;MRDLLFRRNAAIEPRPATAGGGRRRIAMVLRIGLIAGGPAIGLASGAKAQTMTFEGLEDGELVNAYYNGGSGSLGSQGGQAKNYGVAWVGALAGFAPNGTFNNVANEPTSPTVMGFLSGPAPVMNVANGFTKGFSFAYAAPFFTGTITVWSGLNGTGTELATLTLPTNGSNPNFSESYSNWTPIGVGFSGIAESVTFGGTANFIVFDDVTINSINPGGSTINTTQPFFLASALGATVSPVFQGGTLRMDQINGVYAQNFTLNNSATNTIDEAGNVSTFTGVFSDAAPGTPGNLIIANSGAGGSATFTGVNTYTGTTTINAGATLIIGPGGSIDNLSTITNSGVLNVAAGGAITVAGITNNTTGVITNFGAITDALDNSGVVINAAAYNADVNNFATGAIVNSGVWTGDLLSNTGSIINSGTWNSASFNNNAGGVVNTAGVLTATAALANAGLFNAQGSLTTPLVNNTGVFNVTGPLAGSIGTFNNAGTLSLVNGSTTDTFAATTYNGQGGRFAIDVNPTSTAATQRADLLKVTNLSGSTSLFINAVGGSGLIRTPIPVIAATTVAPGTSVSVGNNPGIINYSLQQAGGTYNLISTVNTSVASATPTGINAVVSALNTGFFQNASAFISEPPDPSRNQWNGGPWIRVADGQNDVSSLTSAQNPTGTASAPAKVRANFNGFQTGVDLGVANVEGSGWNTHLGVTAGQVNLRTNDLVTTNISSQVQVPFIGIYGAVTGHNFFADFQVREDFYEMNLYNPGAFLTGSNLAGTALAVNASAGYRFDLPSSWFVEPSVAFMYSDLHLDSLRVGLDSSGMSSAYLNFNPFLSDLGRAGVRVGTTYISDALQLALQPFVTGSVWREFAGDTHTTFVTQGASVPLSVTRIGTFGQVGVGVSAQVLKTGVLGFLRGDYRFGDSISGYALVAGLRYQF
;
A
#
# COMPACT_ATOMS: atom_id res chain seq x y z
N MET A 1 -45.81 6.00 4.61
CA MET A 1 -45.82 4.51 4.59
C MET A 1 -44.37 4.07 4.60
N ARG A 2 -43.71 4.07 5.76
CA ARG A 2 -43.49 2.93 6.68
C ARG A 2 -42.77 1.73 6.06
N ASP A 3 -41.45 1.73 6.30
CA ASP A 3 -40.57 0.61 6.68
C ASP A 3 -41.19 -0.79 6.70
N LEU A 4 -40.54 -1.73 6.02
CA LEU A 4 -40.32 -3.11 6.45
C LEU A 4 -39.61 -3.87 5.33
N LEU A 5 -38.35 -4.28 5.55
CA LEU A 5 -37.81 -5.61 5.24
C LEU A 5 -36.30 -5.65 5.54
N PHE A 6 -35.98 -6.01 6.78
CA PHE A 6 -34.66 -6.52 7.16
C PHE A 6 -34.85 -7.74 8.09
N ARG A 7 -34.04 -8.77 7.84
CA ARG A 7 -33.72 -9.97 8.65
C ARG A 7 -34.64 -11.20 8.54
N ARG A 8 -34.12 -12.26 7.90
CA ARG A 8 -33.68 -13.50 8.59
C ARG A 8 -32.93 -14.47 7.65
N ASN A 9 -32.11 -15.30 8.29
CA ASN A 9 -31.33 -16.47 7.82
C ASN A 9 -29.90 -16.14 7.34
N ALA A 10 -28.90 -16.15 8.21
CA ALA A 10 -28.26 -17.28 8.92
C ALA A 10 -27.15 -17.95 8.08
N ALA A 11 -25.95 -17.86 8.64
CA ALA A 11 -24.62 -18.24 8.17
C ALA A 11 -24.48 -19.68 7.68
N ILE A 12 -23.64 -19.85 6.64
CA ILE A 12 -22.87 -21.08 6.38
C ILE A 12 -21.49 -20.65 5.82
N GLU A 13 -20.46 -20.73 6.67
CA GLU A 13 -19.05 -20.89 6.26
C GLU A 13 -18.74 -22.39 6.10
N PRO A 14 -17.73 -22.78 5.30
CA PRO A 14 -17.10 -24.07 5.48
C PRO A 14 -15.56 -23.99 5.48
N ARG A 15 -14.93 -24.25 6.64
CA ARG A 15 -13.64 -24.94 6.86
C ARG A 15 -13.51 -25.27 8.35
N PRO A 16 -12.65 -26.20 8.82
CA PRO A 16 -12.07 -27.41 8.24
C PRO A 16 -12.34 -28.68 9.11
N ALA A 17 -12.15 -29.89 8.56
CA ALA A 17 -12.29 -31.13 9.32
C ALA A 17 -10.91 -31.68 9.74
N THR A 18 -10.70 -31.86 11.04
CA THR A 18 -9.67 -32.77 11.59
C THR A 18 -10.22 -33.56 12.78
N ALA A 19 -9.70 -34.80 12.88
CA ALA A 19 -9.58 -35.69 14.03
C ALA A 19 -10.79 -36.57 14.47
N GLY A 20 -10.64 -37.88 14.19
CA GLY A 20 -10.36 -38.84 15.27
C GLY A 20 -11.49 -39.75 15.75
N GLY A 21 -11.29 -41.07 15.63
CA GLY A 21 -11.84 -42.05 16.57
C GLY A 21 -12.41 -43.34 15.98
N GLY A 22 -11.67 -44.46 16.10
CA GLY A 22 -12.22 -45.80 15.85
C GLY A 22 -11.23 -46.91 16.19
N ARG A 23 -11.56 -47.74 17.19
CA ARG A 23 -10.70 -48.69 17.91
C ARG A 23 -10.71 -50.12 17.34
N ARG A 24 -9.54 -50.79 17.45
CA ARG A 24 -9.25 -52.21 17.83
C ARG A 24 -9.87 -53.39 17.05
N ARG A 25 -9.01 -54.28 16.52
CA ARG A 25 -8.83 -55.74 16.82
C ARG A 25 -7.91 -56.39 15.75
N ILE A 26 -6.71 -56.87 16.11
CA ILE A 26 -6.32 -58.29 16.30
C ILE A 26 -6.70 -59.21 15.11
N ALA A 27 -5.71 -59.58 14.29
CA ALA A 27 -5.60 -60.90 13.68
C ALA A 27 -4.18 -61.16 13.15
N MET A 28 -3.51 -62.04 13.89
CA MET A 28 -2.40 -62.91 13.52
C MET A 28 -2.48 -63.41 12.06
N VAL A 29 -1.42 -63.21 11.28
CA VAL A 29 -1.21 -63.91 10.00
C VAL A 29 0.08 -64.72 10.10
N LEU A 30 -0.14 -66.03 10.20
CA LEU A 30 0.80 -67.13 10.03
C LEU A 30 1.30 -67.15 8.58
N ARG A 31 2.63 -67.19 8.37
CA ARG A 31 3.23 -67.73 7.15
C ARG A 31 4.38 -68.68 7.50
N ILE A 32 4.07 -69.96 7.44
CA ILE A 32 4.99 -71.07 7.10
C ILE A 32 5.43 -70.79 5.64
N GLY A 33 6.69 -70.88 5.19
CA GLY A 33 7.78 -71.79 5.51
C GLY A 33 8.14 -72.48 4.19
N LEU A 34 9.15 -71.98 3.48
CA LEU A 34 9.82 -72.74 2.41
C LEU A 34 11.31 -72.43 2.46
N ILE A 35 12.06 -73.48 2.78
CA ILE A 35 13.50 -73.55 2.91
C ILE A 35 14.09 -73.71 1.50
N ALA A 36 14.96 -72.81 1.10
CA ALA A 36 15.92 -73.02 0.01
C ALA A 36 17.31 -72.72 0.59
N GLY A 37 18.06 -73.78 0.91
CA GLY A 37 19.42 -73.70 1.39
C GLY A 37 20.38 -73.31 0.27
N GLY A 38 20.98 -72.13 0.39
CA GLY A 38 22.20 -71.71 -0.27
C GLY A 38 23.10 -71.05 0.77
N PRO A 39 24.43 -71.24 0.73
CA PRO A 39 25.32 -70.77 1.78
C PRO A 39 25.28 -69.24 1.84
N ALA A 40 24.82 -68.71 2.97
CA ALA A 40 24.95 -67.30 3.28
C ALA A 40 26.45 -67.01 3.46
N ILE A 41 27.01 -66.27 2.50
CA ILE A 41 28.23 -65.51 2.75
C ILE A 41 27.81 -64.41 3.72
N GLY A 42 28.07 -64.64 5.01
CA GLY A 42 27.92 -63.63 6.04
C GLY A 42 28.85 -62.47 5.71
N LEU A 43 28.30 -61.40 5.14
CA LEU A 43 28.94 -60.09 5.22
C LEU A 43 28.95 -59.72 6.69
N ALA A 44 30.12 -59.80 7.32
CA ALA A 44 30.34 -59.38 8.68
C ALA A 44 29.79 -57.97 8.86
N SER A 45 28.79 -57.82 9.72
CA SER A 45 28.47 -56.52 10.32
C SER A 45 29.76 -55.98 10.91
N GLY A 46 30.24 -54.83 10.44
CA GLY A 46 31.50 -54.26 10.93
C GLY A 46 31.51 -54.18 12.45
N ALA A 47 32.47 -54.82 13.10
CA ALA A 47 32.56 -54.88 14.55
C ALA A 47 32.56 -53.46 15.15
N LYS A 48 31.75 -53.26 16.21
CA LYS A 48 31.70 -52.00 16.97
C LYS A 48 32.98 -51.83 17.79
N ALA A 49 33.35 -50.58 18.07
CA ALA A 49 34.42 -50.27 19.00
C ALA A 49 34.07 -50.85 20.39
N GLN A 50 35.01 -51.54 21.02
CA GLN A 50 34.85 -52.14 22.35
C GLN A 50 36.00 -51.62 23.22
N THR A 51 35.65 -50.90 24.30
CA THR A 51 36.61 -50.27 25.22
C THR A 51 36.68 -51.08 26.51
N MET A 52 37.89 -51.38 26.93
CA MET A 52 38.22 -52.04 28.19
C MET A 52 38.79 -50.97 29.12
N THR A 53 37.97 -50.55 30.08
CA THR A 53 38.27 -49.52 31.08
C THR A 53 38.87 -50.10 32.36
N PHE A 54 39.08 -51.42 32.41
CA PHE A 54 39.51 -52.23 33.58
C PHE A 54 38.62 -52.17 34.83
N GLU A 55 37.58 -51.35 34.82
CA GLU A 55 36.71 -51.19 35.97
C GLU A 55 35.93 -52.45 36.35
N GLY A 56 35.81 -52.66 37.67
CA GLY A 56 35.17 -53.83 38.27
C GLY A 56 36.08 -55.06 38.40
N LEU A 57 37.40 -54.89 38.20
CA LEU A 57 38.44 -55.78 38.72
C LEU A 57 38.89 -55.27 40.11
N GLU A 58 39.39 -56.17 40.95
CA GLU A 58 39.94 -55.83 42.26
C GLU A 58 41.37 -55.28 42.17
N ASP A 59 41.82 -54.63 43.24
CA ASP A 59 43.17 -54.08 43.31
C ASP A 59 44.24 -55.19 43.25
N GLY A 60 45.14 -55.11 42.27
CA GLY A 60 46.19 -56.11 42.08
C GLY A 60 45.71 -57.41 41.41
N GLU A 61 44.55 -57.39 40.73
CA GLU A 61 43.99 -58.55 40.04
C GLU A 61 44.55 -58.71 38.62
N LEU A 62 44.91 -59.94 38.22
CA LEU A 62 45.20 -60.22 36.81
C LEU A 62 43.90 -60.25 35.99
N VAL A 63 43.88 -59.51 34.88
CA VAL A 63 42.70 -59.32 34.03
C VAL A 63 42.19 -60.65 33.46
N ASN A 64 43.11 -61.56 33.07
CA ASN A 64 42.82 -62.91 32.57
C ASN A 64 41.61 -62.97 31.61
N ALA A 65 40.57 -63.72 31.97
CA ALA A 65 39.40 -63.97 31.14
C ALA A 65 38.23 -63.03 31.46
N TYR A 66 38.43 -61.96 32.24
CA TYR A 66 37.39 -61.01 32.65
C TYR A 66 36.58 -60.46 31.46
N TYR A 67 37.27 -60.12 30.36
CA TYR A 67 36.66 -59.62 29.12
C TYR A 67 36.31 -60.72 28.10
N ASN A 68 36.44 -61.99 28.48
CA ASN A 68 36.11 -63.17 27.66
C ASN A 68 35.00 -64.04 28.29
N GLY A 69 34.20 -63.45 29.19
CA GLY A 69 33.11 -64.13 29.89
C GLY A 69 33.54 -65.05 31.04
N GLY A 70 34.83 -65.05 31.40
CA GLY A 70 35.37 -65.71 32.59
C GLY A 70 35.60 -64.72 33.74
N SER A 71 36.50 -65.07 34.68
CA SER A 71 36.89 -64.20 35.79
C SER A 71 38.32 -63.68 35.69
N GLY A 72 38.61 -62.60 36.40
CA GLY A 72 39.99 -62.24 36.78
C GLY A 72 40.57 -63.22 37.81
N SER A 73 41.84 -63.05 38.20
CA SER A 73 42.52 -63.97 39.12
C SER A 73 42.01 -63.96 40.56
N LEU A 74 41.33 -62.89 40.99
CA LEU A 74 40.75 -62.77 42.33
C LEU A 74 39.24 -63.05 42.31
N GLY A 75 38.69 -63.40 41.15
CA GLY A 75 37.32 -63.89 41.00
C GLY A 75 36.32 -62.85 40.50
N SER A 76 36.76 -61.63 40.17
CA SER A 76 35.91 -60.61 39.58
C SER A 76 35.34 -61.08 38.24
N GLN A 77 34.04 -60.87 38.02
CA GLN A 77 33.34 -61.31 36.81
C GLN A 77 32.77 -60.11 36.04
N GLY A 78 33.14 -59.97 34.77
CA GLY A 78 32.62 -58.92 33.90
C GLY A 78 31.18 -59.18 33.40
N GLY A 79 30.70 -60.43 33.52
CA GLY A 79 29.40 -60.86 33.01
C GLY A 79 29.26 -60.76 31.48
N GLN A 80 28.05 -60.98 30.96
CA GLN A 80 27.79 -60.90 29.52
C GLN A 80 28.02 -59.48 28.95
N ALA A 81 27.85 -58.44 29.77
CA ALA A 81 27.98 -57.04 29.35
C ALA A 81 29.43 -56.63 29.03
N LYS A 82 30.43 -57.32 29.60
CA LYS A 82 31.86 -57.07 29.35
C LYS A 82 32.54 -58.21 28.60
N ASN A 83 31.76 -59.17 28.06
CA ASN A 83 32.31 -60.24 27.24
C ASN A 83 32.56 -59.74 25.81
N TYR A 84 33.76 -59.22 25.57
CA TYR A 84 34.23 -58.75 24.27
C TYR A 84 34.96 -59.83 23.47
N GLY A 85 35.09 -61.05 24.02
CA GLY A 85 35.90 -62.11 23.43
C GLY A 85 37.40 -61.87 23.61
N VAL A 86 37.79 -61.05 24.60
CA VAL A 86 39.17 -60.61 24.82
C VAL A 86 39.74 -61.28 26.06
N ALA A 87 40.81 -62.05 25.89
CA ALA A 87 41.55 -62.71 26.96
C ALA A 87 42.94 -62.07 27.11
N TRP A 88 43.37 -61.88 28.36
CA TRP A 88 44.65 -61.26 28.68
C TRP A 88 45.62 -62.26 29.29
N VAL A 89 46.91 -62.10 28.98
CA VAL A 89 48.01 -62.82 29.60
C VAL A 89 48.97 -61.79 30.19
N GLY A 90 49.19 -61.85 31.50
CA GLY A 90 50.18 -61.01 32.20
C GLY A 90 49.77 -59.55 32.47
N ALA A 91 48.54 -59.14 32.16
CA ALA A 91 48.03 -57.81 32.47
C ALA A 91 47.49 -57.73 33.91
N LEU A 92 47.98 -56.76 34.68
CA LEU A 92 47.59 -56.49 36.05
C LEU A 92 46.68 -55.25 36.09
N ALA A 93 45.48 -55.38 36.62
CA ALA A 93 44.61 -54.27 36.95
C ALA A 93 44.82 -53.84 38.41
N GLY A 94 44.69 -52.56 38.70
CA GLY A 94 44.79 -52.07 40.07
C GLY A 94 44.27 -50.65 40.23
N PHE A 95 43.95 -50.29 41.47
CA PHE A 95 43.40 -48.98 41.79
C PHE A 95 44.49 -47.90 41.77
N ALA A 96 44.13 -46.73 41.25
CA ALA A 96 44.92 -45.51 41.18
C ALA A 96 44.12 -44.34 41.82
N PRO A 97 44.75 -43.44 42.60
CA PRO A 97 46.06 -43.57 43.26
C PRO A 97 46.01 -44.43 44.55
N ASN A 98 44.84 -44.93 44.96
CA ASN A 98 44.66 -45.54 46.28
C ASN A 98 44.71 -47.08 46.25
N GLY A 99 45.75 -47.64 45.65
CA GLY A 99 45.94 -49.09 45.53
C GLY A 99 47.30 -49.50 44.97
N THR A 100 47.33 -50.60 44.21
CA THR A 100 48.52 -51.18 43.58
C THR A 100 49.26 -50.17 42.70
N PHE A 101 48.55 -49.24 42.07
CA PHE A 101 49.10 -48.19 41.22
C PHE A 101 49.07 -46.82 41.92
N ASN A 102 49.76 -46.73 43.07
CA ASN A 102 49.72 -45.54 43.94
C ASN A 102 50.45 -44.28 43.46
N ASN A 103 51.21 -44.38 42.38
CA ASN A 103 51.89 -43.25 41.73
C ASN A 103 51.22 -42.88 40.40
N VAL A 104 49.97 -43.29 40.19
CA VAL A 104 49.14 -43.02 39.02
C VAL A 104 47.94 -42.17 39.46
N ALA A 105 47.60 -41.15 38.67
CA ALA A 105 46.41 -40.33 38.89
C ALA A 105 45.90 -39.78 37.55
N ASN A 106 44.73 -39.13 37.56
CA ASN A 106 44.14 -38.47 36.40
C ASN A 106 43.86 -39.44 35.23
N GLU A 107 43.59 -40.70 35.54
CA GLU A 107 43.24 -41.74 34.59
C GLU A 107 41.97 -41.42 33.79
N PRO A 108 41.92 -41.74 32.49
CA PRO A 108 40.75 -41.51 31.63
C PRO A 108 39.44 -42.07 32.20
N THR A 109 39.53 -43.27 32.77
CA THR A 109 38.46 -43.92 33.53
C THR A 109 38.99 -44.38 34.89
N SER A 110 38.28 -43.99 35.95
CA SER A 110 38.71 -44.17 37.34
C SER A 110 37.81 -45.18 38.07
N PRO A 111 38.32 -45.96 39.06
CA PRO A 111 39.66 -45.90 39.65
C PRO A 111 40.70 -46.91 39.13
N THR A 112 40.43 -47.71 38.11
CA THR A 112 41.26 -48.88 37.78
C THR A 112 42.05 -48.69 36.49
N VAL A 113 43.37 -48.85 36.56
CA VAL A 113 44.25 -48.83 35.39
C VAL A 113 44.85 -50.20 35.14
N MET A 114 45.42 -50.41 33.94
CA MET A 114 46.16 -51.62 33.59
C MET A 114 47.65 -51.35 33.47
N GLY A 115 48.47 -52.24 34.02
CA GLY A 115 49.92 -52.24 33.83
C GLY A 115 50.51 -53.63 34.02
N PHE A 116 51.83 -53.68 34.16
CA PHE A 116 52.57 -54.90 34.48
C PHE A 116 53.82 -54.56 35.29
N LEU A 117 53.97 -55.19 36.46
CA LEU A 117 55.02 -54.84 37.43
C LEU A 117 56.30 -55.66 37.25
N SER A 118 56.20 -56.88 36.68
CA SER A 118 57.32 -57.77 36.38
C SER A 118 56.92 -58.82 35.33
N GLY A 119 57.89 -59.49 34.69
CA GLY A 119 57.65 -60.52 33.69
C GLY A 119 57.66 -60.03 32.23
N PRO A 120 57.33 -60.90 31.25
CA PRO A 120 57.26 -60.51 29.84
C PRO A 120 56.11 -59.54 29.59
N ALA A 121 56.19 -58.80 28.46
CA ALA A 121 55.15 -57.88 28.01
C ALA A 121 53.75 -58.55 28.00
N PRO A 122 52.70 -57.91 28.53
CA PRO A 122 51.35 -58.45 28.49
C PRO A 122 50.87 -58.65 27.07
N VAL A 123 50.04 -59.68 26.87
CA VAL A 123 49.42 -59.98 25.57
C VAL A 123 47.91 -59.98 25.72
N MET A 124 47.25 -59.23 24.84
CA MET A 124 45.81 -59.24 24.66
C MET A 124 45.45 -60.12 23.46
N ASN A 125 44.58 -61.09 23.65
CA ASN A 125 44.12 -62.04 22.65
C ASN A 125 42.65 -61.83 22.34
N VAL A 126 42.28 -61.80 21.06
CA VAL A 126 40.91 -61.64 20.57
C VAL A 126 40.63 -62.79 19.60
N ALA A 127 40.06 -63.89 20.08
CA ALA A 127 39.95 -65.14 19.31
C ALA A 127 39.11 -65.01 18.02
N ASN A 128 38.16 -64.08 17.99
CA ASN A 128 37.34 -63.79 16.81
C ASN A 128 37.95 -62.71 15.90
N GLY A 129 39.11 -62.18 16.29
CA GLY A 129 39.81 -61.08 15.65
C GLY A 129 39.13 -59.72 15.80
N PHE A 130 39.86 -58.66 15.47
CA PHE A 130 39.39 -57.29 15.35
C PHE A 130 40.01 -56.61 14.13
N THR A 131 39.34 -55.56 13.63
CA THR A 131 39.65 -54.89 12.37
C THR A 131 39.65 -53.37 12.55
N LYS A 132 39.95 -52.57 11.53
CA LYS A 132 39.96 -51.08 11.52
C LYS A 132 41.09 -50.42 12.33
N GLY A 133 41.28 -50.79 13.59
CA GLY A 133 42.29 -50.14 14.43
C GLY A 133 42.30 -50.59 15.88
N PHE A 134 43.36 -50.17 16.56
CA PHE A 134 43.62 -50.39 17.98
C PHE A 134 43.98 -49.06 18.64
N SER A 135 43.46 -48.78 19.84
CA SER A 135 43.77 -47.55 20.56
C SER A 135 43.69 -47.71 22.07
N PHE A 136 44.29 -46.81 22.82
CA PHE A 136 44.32 -46.77 24.29
C PHE A 136 44.86 -45.41 24.73
N ALA A 137 44.67 -45.08 26.00
CA ALA A 137 45.43 -44.02 26.67
C ALA A 137 46.59 -44.64 27.45
N TYR A 138 47.72 -43.95 27.54
CA TYR A 138 48.86 -44.39 28.36
C TYR A 138 49.51 -43.25 29.13
N ALA A 139 50.14 -43.59 30.26
CA ALA A 139 51.05 -42.71 30.99
C ALA A 139 52.43 -43.37 31.10
N ALA A 140 53.45 -42.69 30.59
CA ALA A 140 54.84 -43.17 30.55
C ALA A 140 55.81 -41.98 30.75
N PRO A 141 55.95 -41.46 31.97
CA PRO A 141 56.75 -40.26 32.24
C PRO A 141 58.25 -40.44 31.98
N PHE A 142 58.78 -41.67 32.13
CA PHE A 142 60.24 -41.90 32.21
C PHE A 142 60.82 -42.76 31.09
N PHE A 143 60.06 -43.73 30.56
CA PHE A 143 60.56 -44.70 29.59
C PHE A 143 59.59 -44.85 28.42
N THR A 144 60.13 -45.09 27.22
CA THR A 144 59.32 -45.36 26.03
C THR A 144 58.77 -46.79 26.03
N GLY A 145 57.64 -46.99 25.35
CA GLY A 145 57.05 -48.32 25.10
C GLY A 145 56.79 -48.58 23.61
N THR A 146 56.26 -49.75 23.30
CA THR A 146 55.89 -50.16 21.94
C THR A 146 54.69 -51.09 21.99
N ILE A 147 53.68 -50.83 21.18
CA ILE A 147 52.58 -51.77 20.94
C ILE A 147 52.76 -52.42 19.58
N THR A 148 52.60 -53.74 19.52
CA THR A 148 52.61 -54.48 18.26
C THR A 148 51.31 -55.24 18.08
N VAL A 149 50.66 -55.06 16.94
CA VAL A 149 49.40 -55.70 16.55
C VAL A 149 49.70 -56.86 15.61
N TRP A 150 49.19 -58.05 15.93
CA TRP A 150 49.53 -59.30 15.26
C TRP A 150 48.31 -59.97 14.63
N SER A 151 48.54 -60.64 13.50
CA SER A 151 47.49 -61.39 12.78
C SER A 151 47.12 -62.73 13.43
N GLY A 152 47.91 -63.25 14.37
CA GLY A 152 47.66 -64.49 15.08
C GLY A 152 47.62 -64.29 16.60
N LEU A 153 47.04 -65.24 17.33
CA LEU A 153 47.00 -65.24 18.80
C LEU A 153 48.41 -65.28 19.44
N ASN A 154 48.52 -64.80 20.68
CA ASN A 154 49.71 -64.81 21.53
C ASN A 154 50.94 -64.07 20.97
N GLY A 155 50.72 -62.98 20.24
CA GLY A 155 51.80 -62.21 19.62
C GLY A 155 52.50 -62.96 18.48
N THR A 156 51.78 -63.83 17.78
CA THR A 156 52.31 -64.65 16.67
C THR A 156 51.68 -64.27 15.33
N GLY A 157 52.20 -64.82 14.23
CA GLY A 157 51.73 -64.48 12.88
C GLY A 157 52.46 -63.27 12.29
N THR A 158 51.80 -62.56 11.38
CA THR A 158 52.36 -61.38 10.72
C THR A 158 52.10 -60.13 11.57
N GLU A 159 53.10 -59.28 11.70
CA GLU A 159 52.94 -57.94 12.27
C GLU A 159 52.09 -57.07 11.33
N LEU A 160 50.93 -56.62 11.82
CA LEU A 160 49.98 -55.81 11.05
C LEU A 160 50.21 -54.30 11.26
N ALA A 161 50.68 -53.92 12.45
CA ALA A 161 51.09 -52.56 12.78
C ALA A 161 51.95 -52.54 14.06
N THR A 162 52.86 -51.56 14.14
CA THR A 162 53.56 -51.21 15.38
C THR A 162 53.35 -49.74 15.69
N LEU A 163 53.16 -49.45 16.97
CA LEU A 163 52.96 -48.11 17.50
C LEU A 163 53.99 -47.84 18.61
N THR A 164 54.86 -46.86 18.37
CA THR A 164 55.83 -46.40 19.37
C THR A 164 55.13 -45.52 20.41
N LEU A 165 55.50 -45.68 21.68
CA LEU A 165 55.00 -44.88 22.81
C LEU A 165 56.13 -44.00 23.36
N PRO A 166 56.20 -42.72 22.95
CA PRO A 166 57.15 -41.76 23.52
C PRO A 166 56.90 -41.53 25.01
N THR A 167 57.89 -40.97 25.72
CA THR A 167 57.67 -40.49 27.08
C THR A 167 56.76 -39.27 27.08
N ASN A 168 55.79 -39.19 27.99
CA ASN A 168 54.83 -38.08 28.04
C ASN A 168 54.96 -37.19 29.29
N GLY A 169 55.94 -37.43 30.16
CA GLY A 169 56.15 -36.64 31.38
C GLY A 169 55.00 -36.75 32.40
N SER A 170 55.00 -35.86 33.39
CA SER A 170 54.00 -35.83 34.48
C SER A 170 53.17 -34.55 34.41
N ASN A 171 51.91 -34.61 34.84
CA ASN A 171 51.05 -33.43 34.93
C ASN A 171 51.38 -32.63 36.20
N PRO A 172 51.72 -31.33 36.12
CA PRO A 172 52.15 -30.54 37.28
C PRO A 172 51.05 -30.32 38.34
N ASN A 173 49.79 -30.63 38.03
CA ASN A 173 48.66 -30.47 38.96
C ASN A 173 48.44 -31.69 39.89
N PHE A 174 49.22 -32.76 39.74
CA PHE A 174 49.10 -34.00 40.52
C PHE A 174 50.41 -34.34 41.22
N SER A 175 50.34 -34.95 42.40
CA SER A 175 51.53 -35.44 43.13
C SER A 175 52.15 -36.67 42.48
N GLU A 176 51.34 -37.42 41.74
CA GLU A 176 51.68 -38.67 41.08
C GLU A 176 52.42 -38.43 39.76
N SER A 177 53.47 -39.21 39.51
CA SER A 177 54.29 -39.07 38.30
C SER A 177 53.57 -39.58 37.04
N TYR A 178 52.70 -40.57 37.15
CA TYR A 178 51.95 -41.15 36.04
C TYR A 178 50.58 -40.49 35.94
N SER A 179 50.59 -39.20 35.64
CA SER A 179 49.41 -38.31 35.68
C SER A 179 49.12 -37.59 34.37
N ASN A 180 50.03 -37.67 33.41
CA ASN A 180 49.81 -37.19 32.05
C ASN A 180 49.43 -38.38 31.16
N TRP A 181 48.20 -38.37 30.65
CA TRP A 181 47.66 -39.46 29.83
C TRP A 181 47.59 -39.05 28.36
N THR A 182 48.24 -39.83 27.50
CA THR A 182 48.25 -39.59 26.06
C THR A 182 47.34 -40.61 25.37
N PRO A 183 46.21 -40.18 24.76
CA PRO A 183 45.42 -41.06 23.90
C PRO A 183 46.19 -41.33 22.61
N ILE A 184 46.28 -42.59 22.20
CA ILE A 184 47.00 -42.99 20.99
C ILE A 184 46.33 -44.22 20.35
N GLY A 185 46.51 -44.36 19.03
CA GLY A 185 46.00 -45.51 18.30
C GLY A 185 46.69 -45.71 16.97
N VAL A 186 46.43 -46.87 16.36
CA VAL A 186 47.01 -47.29 15.10
C VAL A 186 45.95 -48.00 14.25
N GLY A 187 45.82 -47.58 12.99
CA GLY A 187 45.03 -48.28 11.99
C GLY A 187 45.85 -49.37 11.32
N PHE A 188 45.21 -50.45 10.89
CA PHE A 188 45.86 -51.54 10.15
C PHE A 188 44.88 -52.17 9.17
N SER A 189 45.41 -52.86 8.16
CA SER A 189 44.63 -53.66 7.22
C SER A 189 44.71 -55.14 7.58
N GLY A 190 43.61 -55.88 7.42
CA GLY A 190 43.50 -57.29 7.81
C GLY A 190 42.77 -57.50 9.14
N ILE A 191 42.80 -58.75 9.62
CA ILE A 191 42.19 -59.17 10.90
C ILE A 191 43.33 -59.39 11.89
N ALA A 192 43.34 -58.64 12.99
CA ALA A 192 44.27 -58.81 14.10
C ALA A 192 43.67 -59.74 15.15
N GLU A 193 44.45 -60.68 15.67
CA GLU A 193 44.01 -61.63 16.71
C GLU A 193 44.71 -61.39 18.05
N SER A 194 45.82 -60.64 18.09
CA SER A 194 46.44 -60.26 19.36
C SER A 194 47.22 -58.96 19.31
N VAL A 195 47.49 -58.42 20.50
CA VAL A 195 48.31 -57.22 20.70
C VAL A 195 49.30 -57.46 21.84
N THR A 196 50.57 -57.15 21.61
CA THR A 196 51.62 -57.20 22.63
C THR A 196 51.91 -55.81 23.18
N PHE A 197 51.87 -55.67 24.50
CA PHE A 197 52.11 -54.42 25.22
C PHE A 197 53.58 -54.31 25.67
N GLY A 198 54.45 -53.96 24.72
CA GLY A 198 55.87 -53.76 24.97
C GLY A 198 56.18 -52.47 25.73
N GLY A 199 57.23 -52.51 26.55
CA GLY A 199 57.70 -51.41 27.37
C GLY A 199 58.57 -51.91 28.52
N THR A 200 59.05 -50.99 29.37
CA THR A 200 59.75 -51.38 30.61
C THR A 200 58.72 -51.69 31.70
N ALA A 201 58.75 -52.91 32.23
CA ALA A 201 57.88 -53.32 33.33
C ALA A 201 57.97 -52.35 34.51
N ASN A 202 56.83 -52.07 35.16
CA ASN A 202 56.67 -51.08 36.23
C ASN A 202 56.81 -49.60 35.80
N PHE A 203 56.92 -49.29 34.50
CA PHE A 203 57.13 -47.91 34.03
C PHE A 203 56.16 -47.40 32.96
N ILE A 204 55.08 -48.12 32.69
CA ILE A 204 54.00 -47.66 31.81
C ILE A 204 52.67 -48.24 32.29
N VAL A 205 51.64 -47.39 32.26
CA VAL A 205 50.26 -47.78 32.56
C VAL A 205 49.36 -47.39 31.39
N PHE A 206 48.29 -48.16 31.22
CA PHE A 206 47.35 -48.09 30.12
C PHE A 206 45.93 -48.04 30.67
N ASP A 207 45.07 -47.34 29.94
CA ASP A 207 43.65 -47.28 30.23
C ASP A 207 42.86 -47.11 28.92
N ASP A 208 41.55 -47.35 28.97
CA ASP A 208 40.65 -47.24 27.82
C ASP A 208 41.11 -48.01 26.57
N VAL A 209 41.58 -49.24 26.77
CA VAL A 209 42.05 -50.09 25.67
C VAL A 209 40.88 -50.43 24.76
N THR A 210 40.93 -49.93 23.53
CA THR A 210 39.82 -49.95 22.58
C THR A 210 40.20 -50.71 21.31
N ILE A 211 39.46 -51.78 21.03
CA ILE A 211 39.56 -52.54 19.77
C ILE A 211 38.51 -52.05 18.77
N ASN A 212 38.79 -52.20 17.47
CA ASN A 212 37.98 -51.69 16.36
C ASN A 212 37.88 -50.15 16.24
N SER A 213 38.77 -49.42 16.91
CA SER A 213 38.86 -47.95 16.89
C SER A 213 40.30 -47.49 16.94
N ILE A 214 40.61 -46.38 16.25
CA ILE A 214 41.90 -45.67 16.37
C ILE A 214 41.87 -44.57 17.46
N ASN A 215 40.71 -44.33 18.07
CA ASN A 215 40.54 -43.37 19.16
C ASN A 215 40.10 -44.10 20.45
N PRO A 216 40.79 -43.91 21.58
CA PRO A 216 40.43 -44.52 22.85
C PRO A 216 39.24 -43.83 23.52
N GLY A 217 38.47 -44.58 24.32
CA GLY A 217 37.62 -44.05 25.40
C GLY A 217 36.30 -43.35 25.03
N GLY A 218 36.06 -42.96 23.77
CA GLY A 218 34.93 -42.09 23.44
C GLY A 218 33.91 -42.65 22.43
N SER A 219 32.62 -42.63 22.77
CA SER A 219 31.56 -42.82 21.77
C SER A 219 31.55 -41.65 20.78
N THR A 220 31.46 -41.92 19.48
CA THR A 220 31.20 -40.88 18.47
C THR A 220 29.80 -40.30 18.68
N ILE A 221 29.59 -39.05 18.26
CA ILE A 221 28.29 -38.39 18.33
C ILE A 221 27.40 -38.96 17.22
N ASN A 222 26.74 -40.08 17.52
CA ASN A 222 25.97 -40.89 16.57
C ASN A 222 24.50 -41.05 17.02
N THR A 223 23.72 -41.91 16.38
CA THR A 223 22.29 -42.07 16.66
C THR A 223 21.96 -43.15 17.70
N THR A 224 22.95 -43.72 18.41
CA THR A 224 22.69 -44.80 19.38
C THR A 224 22.03 -44.33 20.67
N GLN A 225 22.01 -43.02 20.92
CA GLN A 225 21.27 -42.41 22.02
C GLN A 225 20.68 -41.06 21.59
N PRO A 226 19.70 -40.51 22.34
CA PRO A 226 19.01 -39.29 21.93
C PRO A 226 19.94 -38.07 21.78
N PHE A 227 20.95 -37.96 22.66
CA PHE A 227 21.97 -36.92 22.62
C PHE A 227 23.20 -37.34 23.43
N PHE A 228 24.34 -36.71 23.15
CA PHE A 228 25.58 -36.75 23.91
C PHE A 228 25.76 -35.41 24.61
N LEU A 229 26.11 -35.40 25.90
CA LEU A 229 26.35 -34.16 26.64
C LEU A 229 27.71 -33.55 26.27
N ALA A 230 27.74 -32.24 26.09
CA ALA A 230 28.95 -31.52 25.72
C ALA A 230 30.01 -31.52 26.83
N SER A 231 29.59 -31.59 28.10
CA SER A 231 30.50 -31.77 29.25
C SER A 231 31.35 -33.04 29.19
N ALA A 232 30.98 -34.02 28.37
CA ALA A 232 31.67 -35.30 28.23
C ALA A 232 32.65 -35.34 27.03
N LEU A 233 32.78 -34.23 26.28
CA LEU A 233 33.73 -34.12 25.17
C LEU A 233 35.17 -34.27 25.66
N GLY A 234 35.92 -35.16 25.01
CA GLY A 234 37.33 -35.43 25.34
C GLY A 234 37.54 -36.39 26.52
N ALA A 235 36.46 -36.78 27.22
CA ALA A 235 36.48 -37.87 28.20
C ALA A 235 35.80 -39.11 27.60
N THR A 236 34.47 -39.15 27.60
CA THR A 236 33.69 -40.32 27.12
C THR A 236 33.00 -40.08 25.77
N VAL A 237 33.15 -38.89 25.19
CA VAL A 237 32.58 -38.50 23.88
C VAL A 237 33.68 -37.96 22.98
N SER A 238 33.81 -38.57 21.79
CA SER A 238 34.73 -38.10 20.75
C SER A 238 34.09 -36.96 19.95
N PRO A 239 34.84 -35.91 19.55
CA PRO A 239 34.34 -34.79 18.71
C PRO A 239 34.17 -35.20 17.23
N VAL A 240 33.44 -36.29 17.00
CA VAL A 240 33.23 -36.91 15.68
C VAL A 240 31.75 -37.12 15.50
N PHE A 241 31.11 -36.36 14.62
CA PHE A 241 29.71 -36.50 14.29
C PHE A 241 29.47 -37.60 13.24
N GLN A 242 28.57 -38.51 13.58
CA GLN A 242 28.08 -39.61 12.75
C GLN A 242 26.55 -39.67 12.78
N GLY A 243 25.91 -38.51 12.66
CA GLY A 243 24.46 -38.31 12.65
C GLY A 243 23.81 -38.06 14.00
N GLY A 244 24.56 -38.00 15.09
CA GLY A 244 24.03 -37.77 16.43
C GLY A 244 23.83 -36.31 16.81
N THR A 245 23.29 -36.11 18.01
CA THR A 245 23.13 -34.79 18.64
C THR A 245 24.13 -34.59 19.77
N LEU A 246 24.86 -33.48 19.75
CA LEU A 246 25.66 -32.96 20.86
C LEU A 246 24.86 -31.87 21.57
N ARG A 247 24.41 -32.13 22.81
CA ARG A 247 23.62 -31.20 23.61
C ARG A 247 24.51 -30.39 24.53
N MET A 248 24.38 -29.06 24.46
CA MET A 248 25.08 -28.13 25.32
C MET A 248 24.46 -28.15 26.71
N ASP A 249 25.26 -28.44 27.73
CA ASP A 249 24.82 -28.57 29.13
C ASP A 249 25.63 -27.70 30.10
N GLN A 250 26.55 -26.90 29.57
CA GLN A 250 27.35 -25.94 30.32
C GLN A 250 27.00 -24.50 29.90
N ILE A 251 26.79 -23.63 30.88
CA ILE A 251 26.59 -22.19 30.65
C ILE A 251 27.93 -21.56 30.26
N ASN A 252 27.98 -20.87 29.13
CA ASN A 252 29.21 -20.28 28.56
C ASN A 252 30.32 -21.32 28.33
N GLY A 253 29.94 -22.55 27.95
CA GLY A 253 30.90 -23.62 27.67
C GLY A 253 31.85 -23.24 26.52
N VAL A 254 33.14 -23.53 26.68
CA VAL A 254 34.17 -23.29 25.65
C VAL A 254 34.76 -24.62 25.22
N TYR A 255 34.63 -24.94 23.95
CA TYR A 255 35.02 -26.22 23.36
C TYR A 255 36.15 -26.00 22.35
N ALA A 256 37.37 -26.38 22.75
CA ALA A 256 38.58 -26.20 21.95
C ALA A 256 38.87 -27.36 20.99
N GLN A 257 38.06 -28.41 21.01
CA GLN A 257 38.25 -29.58 20.17
C GLN A 257 37.95 -29.25 18.70
N ASN A 258 38.70 -29.89 17.79
CA ASN A 258 38.33 -29.93 16.38
C ASN A 258 37.26 -31.00 16.18
N PHE A 259 36.23 -30.67 15.41
CA PHE A 259 35.10 -31.55 15.13
C PHE A 259 35.15 -32.04 13.69
N THR A 260 34.82 -33.32 13.49
CA THR A 260 34.66 -33.89 12.14
C THR A 260 33.19 -34.24 11.88
N LEU A 261 32.71 -33.95 10.67
CA LEU A 261 31.33 -34.14 10.24
C LEU A 261 31.27 -35.16 9.10
N ASN A 262 30.56 -36.27 9.27
CA ASN A 262 30.24 -37.15 8.15
C ASN A 262 29.09 -36.57 7.30
N ASN A 263 28.75 -37.22 6.18
CA ASN A 263 27.63 -36.80 5.32
C ASN A 263 26.23 -37.03 5.90
N SER A 264 26.08 -37.37 7.18
CA SER A 264 24.74 -37.49 7.75
C SER A 264 24.05 -36.14 7.75
N ALA A 265 22.79 -36.10 7.34
CA ALA A 265 21.96 -34.90 7.39
C ALA A 265 21.55 -34.51 8.82
N THR A 266 21.87 -35.34 9.83
CA THR A 266 21.37 -35.19 11.21
C THR A 266 22.45 -34.84 12.24
N ASN A 267 23.69 -34.54 11.82
CA ASN A 267 24.72 -34.05 12.73
C ASN A 267 24.22 -32.77 13.40
N THR A 268 23.97 -32.79 14.71
CA THR A 268 23.23 -31.71 15.38
C THR A 268 23.96 -31.18 16.60
N ILE A 269 24.12 -29.86 16.69
CA ILE A 269 24.40 -29.15 17.94
C ILE A 269 23.05 -28.70 18.50
N ASP A 270 22.69 -29.17 19.70
CA ASP A 270 21.52 -28.72 20.44
C ASP A 270 21.95 -27.75 21.54
N GLU A 271 21.68 -26.47 21.36
CA GLU A 271 22.04 -25.38 22.29
C GLU A 271 21.38 -25.56 23.67
N ALA A 272 20.22 -26.22 23.74
CA ALA A 272 19.46 -26.45 24.97
C ALA A 272 19.36 -25.22 25.91
N GLY A 273 19.27 -24.01 25.35
CA GLY A 273 19.21 -22.74 26.09
C GLY A 273 20.56 -22.17 26.55
N ASN A 274 21.67 -22.84 26.27
CA ASN A 274 23.01 -22.45 26.72
C ASN A 274 23.79 -21.70 25.64
N VAL A 275 24.61 -20.74 26.08
CA VAL A 275 25.60 -20.06 25.23
C VAL A 275 26.88 -20.89 25.23
N SER A 276 27.39 -21.18 24.03
CA SER A 276 28.59 -22.00 23.83
C SER A 276 29.52 -21.37 22.80
N THR A 277 30.82 -21.51 23.00
CA THR A 277 31.86 -21.06 22.07
C THR A 277 32.71 -22.25 21.62
N PHE A 278 32.76 -22.49 20.32
CA PHE A 278 33.61 -23.48 19.68
C PHE A 278 34.82 -22.77 19.08
N THR A 279 36.00 -23.01 19.65
CA THR A 279 37.25 -22.38 19.21
C THR A 279 38.06 -23.27 18.26
N GLY A 280 37.77 -24.58 18.25
CA GLY A 280 38.29 -25.49 17.23
C GLY A 280 37.55 -25.36 15.89
N VAL A 281 37.96 -26.16 14.92
CA VAL A 281 37.37 -26.15 13.56
C VAL A 281 36.40 -27.30 13.36
N PHE A 282 35.32 -27.06 12.61
CA PHE A 282 34.51 -28.11 12.01
C PHE A 282 35.03 -28.42 10.60
N SER A 283 35.33 -29.68 10.32
CA SER A 283 35.80 -30.15 9.01
C SER A 283 35.05 -31.40 8.53
N ASP A 284 35.16 -31.73 7.25
CA ASP A 284 34.65 -33.00 6.74
C ASP A 284 35.38 -34.17 7.41
N ALA A 285 34.65 -35.24 7.75
CA ALA A 285 35.22 -36.45 8.33
C ALA A 285 36.04 -37.26 7.32
N ALA A 286 35.75 -37.10 6.03
CA ALA A 286 36.51 -37.71 4.94
C ALA A 286 36.62 -36.74 3.76
N PRO A 287 37.79 -36.59 3.13
CA PRO A 287 37.96 -35.73 1.96
C PRO A 287 36.95 -36.07 0.84
N GLY A 288 36.32 -35.06 0.27
CA GLY A 288 35.33 -35.22 -0.81
C GLY A 288 33.96 -35.75 -0.37
N THR A 289 33.72 -35.91 0.92
CA THR A 289 32.42 -36.30 1.49
C THR A 289 31.87 -35.16 2.33
N PRO A 290 30.95 -34.33 1.78
CA PRO A 290 30.47 -33.13 2.45
C PRO A 290 29.80 -33.42 3.79
N GLY A 291 30.34 -32.85 4.87
CA GLY A 291 29.82 -32.94 6.21
C GLY A 291 28.74 -31.91 6.48
N ASN A 292 27.52 -32.34 6.85
CA ASN A 292 26.42 -31.42 7.17
C ASN A 292 26.42 -31.07 8.65
N LEU A 293 25.78 -29.95 9.00
CA LEU A 293 25.61 -29.51 10.38
C LEU A 293 24.23 -28.87 10.61
N ILE A 294 23.57 -29.26 11.69
CA ILE A 294 22.34 -28.64 12.19
C ILE A 294 22.66 -27.91 13.50
N ILE A 295 22.23 -26.66 13.60
CA ILE A 295 22.14 -25.90 14.83
C ILE A 295 20.68 -25.91 15.27
N ALA A 296 20.41 -26.52 16.41
CA ALA A 296 19.08 -26.66 17.00
C ALA A 296 19.10 -26.13 18.43
N ASN A 297 17.92 -25.88 18.97
CA ASN A 297 17.78 -25.44 20.34
C ASN A 297 16.51 -26.04 20.95
N SER A 298 16.69 -26.96 21.89
CA SER A 298 15.60 -27.55 22.67
C SER A 298 15.20 -26.73 23.90
N GLY A 299 15.95 -25.66 24.22
CA GLY A 299 15.70 -24.76 25.35
C GLY A 299 15.24 -23.37 24.91
N ALA A 300 15.22 -22.43 25.87
CA ALA A 300 14.94 -21.02 25.61
C ALA A 300 16.25 -20.21 25.75
N GLY A 301 16.52 -19.31 24.80
CA GLY A 301 17.81 -18.60 24.73
C GLY A 301 18.93 -19.50 24.19
N GLY A 302 20.19 -19.15 24.44
CA GLY A 302 21.34 -19.94 23.96
C GLY A 302 21.83 -19.54 22.57
N SER A 303 23.04 -19.98 22.25
CA SER A 303 23.71 -19.72 20.97
C SER A 303 24.96 -20.59 20.82
N ALA A 304 25.26 -21.04 19.61
CA ALA A 304 26.56 -21.60 19.25
C ALA A 304 27.44 -20.54 18.55
N THR A 305 28.58 -20.19 19.14
CA THR A 305 29.54 -19.24 18.56
C THR A 305 30.73 -19.99 17.97
N PHE A 306 31.03 -19.79 16.69
CA PHE A 306 32.21 -20.34 16.03
C PHE A 306 33.28 -19.26 15.87
N THR A 307 34.47 -19.50 16.42
CA THR A 307 35.62 -18.58 16.28
C THR A 307 36.78 -19.21 15.49
N GLY A 308 36.67 -20.49 15.11
CA GLY A 308 37.61 -21.16 14.21
C GLY A 308 37.26 -20.97 12.73
N VAL A 309 38.21 -21.26 11.86
CA VAL A 309 38.04 -21.31 10.39
C VAL A 309 37.46 -22.67 10.02
N ASN A 310 36.16 -22.73 9.75
CA ASN A 310 35.45 -23.98 9.48
C ASN A 310 35.52 -24.34 7.99
N THR A 311 35.83 -25.60 7.71
CA THR A 311 36.18 -26.10 6.37
C THR A 311 35.34 -27.29 5.90
N TYR A 312 34.34 -27.72 6.69
CA TYR A 312 33.36 -28.71 6.25
C TYR A 312 32.65 -28.21 4.98
N THR A 313 32.21 -29.06 4.07
CA THR A 313 31.65 -28.61 2.77
C THR A 313 30.16 -28.87 2.60
N GLY A 314 29.51 -29.54 3.57
CA GLY A 314 28.08 -29.82 3.55
C GLY A 314 27.22 -28.66 4.07
N THR A 315 25.89 -28.85 4.00
CA THR A 315 24.91 -27.82 4.33
C THR A 315 24.89 -27.51 5.82
N THR A 316 24.78 -26.22 6.17
CA THR A 316 24.45 -25.77 7.53
C THR A 316 22.95 -25.46 7.63
N THR A 317 22.25 -26.05 8.59
CA THR A 317 20.83 -25.73 8.86
C THR A 317 20.71 -25.12 10.24
N ILE A 318 20.10 -23.94 10.34
CA ILE A 318 19.80 -23.27 11.62
C ILE A 318 18.30 -23.37 11.84
N ASN A 319 17.90 -24.17 12.82
CA ASN A 319 16.49 -24.38 13.13
C ASN A 319 15.86 -23.15 13.80
N ALA A 320 14.53 -23.04 13.69
CA ALA A 320 13.79 -22.01 14.39
C ALA A 320 14.06 -22.06 15.91
N GLY A 321 14.35 -20.90 16.50
CA GLY A 321 14.71 -20.76 17.91
C GLY A 321 16.18 -20.98 18.25
N ALA A 322 17.03 -21.39 17.30
CA ALA A 322 18.47 -21.55 17.49
C ALA A 322 19.26 -20.33 16.99
N THR A 323 20.48 -20.12 17.52
CA THR A 323 21.33 -18.96 17.18
C THR A 323 22.76 -19.37 16.86
N LEU A 324 23.13 -19.33 15.57
CA LEU A 324 24.52 -19.46 15.14
C LEU A 324 25.20 -18.09 15.08
N ILE A 325 26.35 -17.96 15.75
CA ILE A 325 27.20 -16.77 15.71
C ILE A 325 28.54 -17.12 15.07
N ILE A 326 28.96 -16.37 14.05
CA ILE A 326 30.34 -16.38 13.56
C ILE A 326 31.07 -15.25 14.26
N GLY A 327 31.90 -15.61 15.23
CA GLY A 327 32.64 -14.68 16.08
C GLY A 327 33.90 -14.11 15.39
N PRO A 328 34.61 -13.20 16.07
CA PRO A 328 35.85 -12.62 15.55
C PRO A 328 36.89 -13.69 15.20
N GLY A 329 37.44 -13.65 13.99
CA GLY A 329 38.40 -14.64 13.48
C GLY A 329 37.78 -15.96 13.01
N GLY A 330 36.49 -16.19 13.29
CA GLY A 330 35.75 -17.34 12.81
C GLY A 330 35.30 -17.19 11.36
N SER A 331 35.24 -18.31 10.64
CA SER A 331 34.64 -18.31 9.30
C SER A 331 33.94 -19.61 8.93
N ILE A 332 33.05 -19.52 7.93
CA ILE A 332 32.56 -20.64 7.14
C ILE A 332 32.96 -20.31 5.69
N ASP A 333 33.99 -20.97 5.16
CA ASP A 333 34.56 -20.67 3.84
C ASP A 333 34.78 -21.96 3.05
N ASN A 334 33.75 -22.37 2.31
CA ASN A 334 33.65 -23.75 1.83
C ASN A 334 32.71 -23.97 0.62
N LEU A 335 32.12 -22.91 0.06
CA LEU A 335 31.08 -23.00 -0.99
C LEU A 335 29.87 -23.87 -0.61
N SER A 336 29.60 -24.05 0.68
CA SER A 336 28.42 -24.78 1.17
C SER A 336 27.13 -23.98 0.97
N THR A 337 26.02 -24.48 1.50
CA THR A 337 24.74 -23.74 1.58
C THR A 337 24.32 -23.59 3.03
N ILE A 338 23.64 -22.49 3.35
CA ILE A 338 23.04 -22.26 4.67
C ILE A 338 21.52 -22.16 4.51
N THR A 339 20.77 -22.95 5.27
CA THR A 339 19.33 -22.77 5.44
C THR A 339 19.06 -22.20 6.82
N ASN A 340 18.56 -20.96 6.89
CA ASN A 340 18.33 -20.26 8.15
C ASN A 340 16.83 -20.11 8.44
N SER A 341 16.36 -20.75 9.51
CA SER A 341 15.05 -20.53 10.11
C SER A 341 15.13 -19.94 11.52
N GLY A 342 16.34 -19.78 12.06
CA GLY A 342 16.64 -19.20 13.38
C GLY A 342 17.36 -17.87 13.26
N VAL A 343 18.46 -17.70 14.00
CA VAL A 343 19.30 -16.50 13.94
C VAL A 343 20.70 -16.86 13.45
N LEU A 344 21.16 -16.16 12.41
CA LEU A 344 22.54 -16.16 11.93
C LEU A 344 23.15 -14.79 12.20
N ASN A 345 24.14 -14.73 13.08
CA ASN A 345 24.84 -13.49 13.42
C ASN A 345 26.30 -13.57 12.99
N VAL A 346 26.76 -12.62 12.19
CA VAL A 346 28.18 -12.48 11.82
C VAL A 346 28.73 -11.27 12.55
N ALA A 347 29.52 -11.52 13.60
CA ALA A 347 30.12 -10.47 14.40
C ALA A 347 31.24 -9.75 13.62
N ALA A 348 31.65 -8.59 14.11
CA ALA A 348 32.81 -7.88 13.56
C ALA A 348 34.05 -8.77 13.56
N GLY A 349 34.70 -8.88 12.39
CA GLY A 349 35.85 -9.78 12.18
C GLY A 349 35.51 -11.24 11.91
N GLY A 350 34.23 -11.62 11.89
CA GLY A 350 33.75 -12.91 11.38
C GLY A 350 33.46 -12.83 9.87
N ALA A 351 33.53 -13.97 9.19
CA ALA A 351 33.30 -14.06 7.74
C ALA A 351 32.50 -15.30 7.31
N ILE A 352 31.60 -15.14 6.34
CA ILE A 352 30.92 -16.24 5.64
C ILE A 352 31.15 -16.10 4.14
N THR A 353 31.63 -17.17 3.51
CA THR A 353 31.78 -17.31 2.06
C THR A 353 31.17 -18.65 1.64
N VAL A 354 29.95 -18.62 1.14
CA VAL A 354 29.14 -19.80 0.82
C VAL A 354 28.51 -19.65 -0.56
N ALA A 355 28.04 -20.75 -1.17
CA ALA A 355 27.37 -20.69 -2.47
C ALA A 355 26.00 -20.02 -2.39
N GLY A 356 25.30 -20.16 -1.26
CA GLY A 356 24.02 -19.49 -1.06
C GLY A 356 23.47 -19.60 0.35
N ILE A 357 22.65 -18.62 0.71
CA ILE A 357 21.88 -18.60 1.95
C ILE A 357 20.39 -18.53 1.60
N THR A 358 19.63 -19.51 2.09
CA THR A 358 18.16 -19.46 2.11
C THR A 358 17.71 -19.00 3.48
N ASN A 359 17.26 -17.74 3.58
CA ASN A 359 16.73 -17.17 4.81
C ASN A 359 15.20 -17.32 4.83
N ASN A 360 14.69 -18.31 5.55
CA ASN A 360 13.27 -18.61 5.63
C ASN A 360 12.50 -17.51 6.40
N THR A 361 11.17 -17.56 6.39
CA THR A 361 10.30 -16.51 6.97
C THR A 361 10.59 -16.17 8.44
N THR A 362 11.03 -17.13 9.26
CA THR A 362 11.40 -16.89 10.67
C THR A 362 12.88 -16.57 10.84
N GLY A 363 13.67 -16.70 9.78
CA GLY A 363 15.11 -16.49 9.78
C GLY A 363 15.48 -15.03 9.96
N VAL A 364 16.49 -14.78 10.78
CA VAL A 364 17.10 -13.46 10.98
C VAL A 364 18.59 -13.58 10.68
N ILE A 365 19.09 -12.74 9.77
CA ILE A 365 20.51 -12.56 9.51
C ILE A 365 20.92 -11.18 10.03
N THR A 366 21.96 -11.13 10.85
CA THR A 366 22.59 -9.87 11.29
C THR A 366 24.06 -9.88 10.90
N ASN A 367 24.50 -8.88 10.14
CA ASN A 367 25.87 -8.79 9.65
C ASN A 367 26.59 -7.54 10.16
N PHE A 368 27.62 -7.75 10.97
CA PHE A 368 28.63 -6.78 11.38
C PHE A 368 30.04 -7.13 10.85
N GLY A 369 30.18 -8.23 10.11
CA GLY A 369 31.43 -8.71 9.53
C GLY A 369 31.40 -8.71 8.00
N ALA A 370 31.68 -9.85 7.38
CA ALA A 370 31.60 -10.02 5.93
C ALA A 370 30.77 -11.25 5.55
N ILE A 371 29.85 -11.08 4.61
CA ILE A 371 29.08 -12.18 4.01
C ILE A 371 29.26 -12.13 2.49
N THR A 372 29.56 -13.26 1.87
CA THR A 372 29.52 -13.49 0.42
C THR A 372 28.67 -14.72 0.13
N ASP A 373 27.56 -14.54 -0.59
CA ASP A 373 26.62 -15.60 -0.93
C ASP A 373 25.81 -15.29 -2.22
N ALA A 374 24.89 -16.19 -2.57
CA ALA A 374 23.65 -15.84 -3.27
C ALA A 374 22.48 -15.95 -2.29
N LEU A 375 21.67 -14.90 -2.14
CA LEU A 375 20.66 -14.81 -1.08
C LEU A 375 19.24 -15.00 -1.62
N ASP A 376 18.54 -15.98 -1.06
CA ASP A 376 17.09 -16.11 -1.16
C ASP A 376 16.46 -15.71 0.19
N ASN A 377 15.85 -14.53 0.25
CA ASN A 377 15.36 -13.95 1.49
C ASN A 377 13.82 -13.94 1.58
N SER A 378 13.29 -14.68 2.55
CA SER A 378 11.91 -14.57 3.03
C SER A 378 11.83 -14.06 4.48
N GLY A 379 12.96 -13.95 5.18
CA GLY A 379 13.05 -13.49 6.57
C GLY A 379 13.59 -12.07 6.70
N VAL A 380 14.28 -11.79 7.80
CA VAL A 380 14.89 -10.48 8.07
C VAL A 380 16.40 -10.53 7.84
N VAL A 381 16.94 -9.52 7.16
CA VAL A 381 18.39 -9.30 6.99
C VAL A 381 18.72 -7.88 7.46
N ILE A 382 19.65 -7.77 8.40
CA ILE A 382 20.18 -6.50 8.91
C ILE A 382 21.66 -6.46 8.55
N ASN A 383 22.01 -5.65 7.54
CA ASN A 383 23.39 -5.44 7.13
C ASN A 383 23.93 -4.12 7.66
N ALA A 384 25.01 -4.18 8.45
CA ALA A 384 25.76 -3.02 8.92
C ALA A 384 27.23 -3.03 8.46
N ALA A 385 27.62 -3.99 7.62
CA ALA A 385 28.99 -4.16 7.15
C ALA A 385 29.01 -4.58 5.66
N ALA A 386 29.94 -5.44 5.24
CA ALA A 386 30.06 -5.87 3.85
C ALA A 386 29.17 -7.09 3.57
N TYR A 387 28.23 -6.95 2.64
CA TYR A 387 27.41 -8.03 2.12
C TYR A 387 27.57 -8.08 0.60
N ASN A 388 28.14 -9.17 0.08
CA ASN A 388 28.40 -9.37 -1.34
C ASN A 388 27.49 -10.47 -1.88
N ALA A 389 26.34 -10.10 -2.45
CA ALA A 389 25.32 -11.05 -2.87
C ALA A 389 24.35 -10.53 -3.93
N ASP A 390 24.07 -11.39 -4.90
CA ASP A 390 22.85 -11.28 -5.69
C ASP A 390 21.68 -11.81 -4.85
N VAL A 391 20.55 -11.08 -4.85
CA VAL A 391 19.44 -11.35 -3.92
C VAL A 391 18.08 -11.42 -4.60
N ASN A 392 17.31 -12.46 -4.23
CA ASN A 392 15.86 -12.52 -4.37
C ASN A 392 15.21 -12.19 -3.02
N ASN A 393 14.50 -11.07 -2.93
CA ASN A 393 13.74 -10.70 -1.74
C ASN A 393 12.24 -10.98 -1.94
N PHE A 394 11.76 -12.06 -1.32
CA PHE A 394 10.37 -12.52 -1.45
C PHE A 394 9.41 -11.69 -0.58
N ALA A 395 8.11 -11.95 -0.69
CA ALA A 395 7.05 -11.09 -0.15
C ALA A 395 7.13 -10.81 1.36
N THR A 396 7.61 -11.78 2.15
CA THR A 396 7.82 -11.60 3.61
C THR A 396 9.23 -11.11 3.96
N GLY A 397 10.12 -11.07 2.97
CA GLY A 397 11.51 -10.69 3.13
C GLY A 397 11.66 -9.21 3.44
N ALA A 398 12.45 -8.91 4.47
CA ALA A 398 12.82 -7.55 4.86
C ALA A 398 14.35 -7.41 4.91
N ILE A 399 14.89 -6.44 4.17
CA ILE A 399 16.32 -6.12 4.18
C ILE A 399 16.50 -4.70 4.70
N VAL A 400 17.34 -4.54 5.72
CA VAL A 400 17.80 -3.24 6.22
C VAL A 400 19.30 -3.14 5.96
N ASN A 401 19.68 -2.34 4.97
CA ASN A 401 21.06 -2.07 4.62
C ASN A 401 21.51 -0.71 5.17
N SER A 402 22.43 -0.74 6.13
CA SER A 402 23.17 0.42 6.65
C SER A 402 24.68 0.36 6.34
N GLY A 403 25.16 -0.80 5.89
CA GLY A 403 26.53 -1.03 5.45
C GLY A 403 26.71 -0.87 3.94
N VAL A 404 27.52 -1.77 3.36
CA VAL A 404 27.77 -1.86 1.92
C VAL A 404 27.21 -3.17 1.40
N TRP A 405 26.26 -3.06 0.48
CA TRP A 405 25.78 -4.16 -0.34
C TRP A 405 26.43 -4.09 -1.72
N THR A 406 27.02 -5.19 -2.18
CA THR A 406 27.53 -5.34 -3.54
C THR A 406 26.87 -6.55 -4.17
N GLY A 407 26.13 -6.36 -5.26
CA GLY A 407 25.40 -7.43 -5.94
C GLY A 407 24.02 -7.01 -6.40
N ASP A 408 23.48 -7.77 -7.34
CA ASP A 408 22.23 -7.46 -8.02
C ASP A 408 21.01 -7.71 -7.14
N LEU A 409 20.05 -6.79 -7.19
CA LEU A 409 18.69 -7.11 -6.75
C LEU A 409 17.97 -7.78 -7.92
N LEU A 410 17.95 -9.11 -7.91
CA LEU A 410 17.37 -9.91 -8.99
C LEU A 410 15.85 -9.78 -9.02
N SER A 411 15.22 -9.80 -7.84
CA SER A 411 13.78 -9.65 -7.64
C SER A 411 13.48 -9.08 -6.26
N ASN A 412 12.49 -8.19 -6.16
CA ASN A 412 11.93 -7.74 -4.88
C ASN A 412 10.41 -7.71 -4.92
N THR A 413 9.81 -8.52 -4.04
CA THR A 413 8.38 -8.46 -3.71
C THR A 413 8.15 -8.16 -2.23
N GLY A 414 9.23 -8.06 -1.44
CA GLY A 414 9.22 -7.69 -0.02
C GLY A 414 9.63 -6.23 0.22
N SER A 415 10.25 -5.96 1.37
CA SER A 415 10.68 -4.62 1.78
C SER A 415 12.20 -4.48 1.84
N ILE A 416 12.72 -3.38 1.31
CA ILE A 416 14.14 -3.00 1.42
C ILE A 416 14.23 -1.57 1.96
N ILE A 417 15.07 -1.37 2.97
CA ILE A 417 15.48 -0.06 3.49
C ILE A 417 16.98 0.09 3.27
N ASN A 418 17.38 1.00 2.39
CA ASN A 418 18.78 1.30 2.10
C ASN A 418 19.17 2.68 2.65
N SER A 419 19.86 2.68 3.78
CA SER A 419 20.49 3.87 4.39
C SER A 419 22.01 3.93 4.15
N GLY A 420 22.62 2.81 3.79
CA GLY A 420 24.05 2.70 3.43
C GLY A 420 24.29 2.82 1.93
N THR A 421 25.20 1.98 1.41
CA THR A 421 25.54 1.91 -0.01
C THR A 421 25.05 0.60 -0.61
N TRP A 422 24.41 0.68 -1.78
CA TRP A 422 24.08 -0.49 -2.60
C TRP A 422 24.66 -0.32 -3.99
N ASN A 423 25.55 -1.22 -4.38
CA ASN A 423 26.19 -1.25 -5.69
C ASN A 423 25.72 -2.49 -6.45
N SER A 424 25.08 -2.29 -7.59
CA SER A 424 24.62 -3.36 -8.47
C SER A 424 24.86 -3.05 -9.94
N ALA A 425 24.80 -4.07 -10.79
CA ALA A 425 24.53 -3.88 -12.20
C ALA A 425 23.02 -3.66 -12.41
N SER A 426 22.21 -4.58 -11.90
CA SER A 426 20.76 -4.59 -12.04
C SER A 426 20.06 -4.38 -10.70
N PHE A 427 19.00 -3.58 -10.69
CA PHE A 427 18.17 -3.37 -9.50
C PHE A 427 16.69 -3.51 -9.84
N ASN A 428 16.09 -4.67 -9.52
CA ASN A 428 14.72 -5.00 -9.92
C ASN A 428 13.76 -4.95 -8.71
N ASN A 429 12.92 -3.93 -8.67
CA ASN A 429 11.79 -3.85 -7.75
C ASN A 429 10.50 -4.28 -8.43
N ASN A 430 10.00 -5.48 -8.12
CA ASN A 430 8.82 -6.05 -8.77
C ASN A 430 7.51 -5.52 -8.15
N ALA A 431 6.38 -5.84 -8.78
CA ALA A 431 5.07 -5.50 -8.24
C ALA A 431 4.89 -6.10 -6.83
N GLY A 432 4.40 -5.28 -5.89
CA GLY A 432 4.31 -5.61 -4.47
C GLY A 432 5.57 -5.28 -3.65
N GLY A 433 6.73 -5.12 -4.31
CA GLY A 433 7.97 -4.72 -3.67
C GLY A 433 7.97 -3.26 -3.21
N VAL A 434 8.56 -3.01 -2.04
CA VAL A 434 8.74 -1.68 -1.46
C VAL A 434 10.23 -1.44 -1.23
N VAL A 435 10.76 -0.36 -1.80
CA VAL A 435 12.14 0.08 -1.60
C VAL A 435 12.13 1.49 -1.05
N ASN A 436 12.78 1.68 0.09
CA ASN A 436 13.07 2.99 0.67
C ASN A 436 14.58 3.20 0.62
N THR A 437 15.05 4.15 -0.18
CA THR A 437 16.48 4.50 -0.22
C THR A 437 16.66 5.93 0.24
N ALA A 438 17.54 6.12 1.23
CA ALA A 438 18.02 7.42 1.70
C ALA A 438 19.55 7.52 1.64
N GLY A 439 20.25 6.40 1.42
CA GLY A 439 21.70 6.33 1.23
C GLY A 439 22.13 6.49 -0.23
N VAL A 440 23.13 5.72 -0.64
CA VAL A 440 23.66 5.66 -2.00
C VAL A 440 23.16 4.40 -2.70
N LEU A 441 22.55 4.55 -3.88
CA LEU A 441 22.22 3.45 -4.77
C LEU A 441 22.89 3.69 -6.14
N THR A 442 23.74 2.76 -6.55
CA THR A 442 24.36 2.75 -7.88
C THR A 442 23.93 1.49 -8.61
N ALA A 443 23.19 1.66 -9.70
CA ALA A 443 22.81 0.57 -10.61
C ALA A 443 23.46 0.84 -11.98
N THR A 444 24.57 0.15 -12.25
CA THR A 444 25.44 0.47 -13.40
C THR A 444 24.88 0.06 -14.76
N ALA A 445 23.89 -0.85 -14.80
CA ALA A 445 23.18 -1.21 -16.02
C ALA A 445 21.76 -0.63 -16.05
N ALA A 446 20.91 -0.96 -15.08
CA ALA A 446 19.54 -0.45 -15.03
C ALA A 446 18.87 -0.60 -13.66
N LEU A 447 17.91 0.27 -13.39
CA LEU A 447 16.91 0.13 -12.33
C LEU A 447 15.53 -0.11 -12.95
N ALA A 448 14.90 -1.23 -12.62
CA ALA A 448 13.52 -1.54 -13.01
C ALA A 448 12.60 -1.41 -11.79
N ASN A 449 11.54 -0.62 -11.90
CA ASN A 449 10.57 -0.42 -10.83
C ASN A 449 9.14 -0.68 -11.31
N ALA A 450 8.54 -1.77 -10.84
CA ALA A 450 7.12 -2.10 -10.95
C ALA A 450 6.38 -2.01 -9.60
N GLY A 451 7.11 -1.87 -8.49
CA GLY A 451 6.57 -1.71 -7.14
C GLY A 451 6.52 -0.25 -6.67
N LEU A 452 6.70 -0.05 -5.37
CA LEU A 452 6.87 1.26 -4.74
C LEU A 452 8.36 1.53 -4.49
N PHE A 453 8.89 2.62 -5.03
CA PHE A 453 10.26 3.06 -4.84
C PHE A 453 10.27 4.49 -4.27
N ASN A 454 10.66 4.66 -3.02
CA ASN A 454 10.81 5.95 -2.36
C ASN A 454 12.30 6.35 -2.39
N ALA A 455 12.60 7.38 -3.17
CA ALA A 455 13.94 7.85 -3.47
C ALA A 455 14.30 9.11 -2.68
N GLN A 456 15.40 9.02 -1.95
CA GLN A 456 16.14 10.11 -1.32
C GLN A 456 17.64 9.76 -1.36
N GLY A 457 18.52 10.74 -1.11
CA GLY A 457 19.95 10.50 -1.03
C GLY A 457 20.57 10.60 -2.42
N SER A 458 21.34 9.59 -2.84
CA SER A 458 22.00 9.58 -4.16
C SER A 458 21.58 8.38 -5.00
N LEU A 459 21.08 8.63 -6.21
CA LEU A 459 20.78 7.60 -7.20
C LEU A 459 21.60 7.83 -8.47
N THR A 460 22.46 6.86 -8.81
CA THR A 460 23.25 6.89 -10.04
C THR A 460 22.91 5.67 -10.89
N THR A 461 22.33 5.92 -12.07
CA THR A 461 21.98 4.86 -13.02
C THR A 461 21.85 5.40 -14.44
N PRO A 462 22.33 4.69 -15.47
CA PRO A 462 22.14 5.13 -16.85
C PRO A 462 20.69 4.95 -17.34
N LEU A 463 19.89 4.08 -16.70
CA LEU A 463 18.54 3.76 -17.13
C LEU A 463 17.61 3.43 -15.96
N VAL A 464 16.46 4.09 -15.91
CA VAL A 464 15.32 3.71 -15.07
C VAL A 464 14.14 3.31 -15.95
N ASN A 465 13.56 2.14 -15.71
CA ASN A 465 12.29 1.70 -16.28
C ASN A 465 11.23 1.66 -15.18
N ASN A 466 10.35 2.66 -15.16
CA ASN A 466 9.31 2.80 -14.15
C ASN A 466 7.93 2.42 -14.71
N THR A 467 7.39 1.30 -14.25
CA THR A 467 6.00 0.86 -14.47
C THR A 467 5.17 0.93 -13.17
N GLY A 468 5.81 1.10 -12.01
CA GLY A 468 5.21 1.25 -10.69
C GLY A 468 5.10 2.70 -10.21
N VAL A 469 5.31 2.93 -8.92
CA VAL A 469 5.34 4.26 -8.30
C VAL A 469 6.76 4.59 -7.88
N PHE A 470 7.30 5.69 -8.39
CA PHE A 470 8.60 6.25 -8.03
C PHE A 470 8.37 7.58 -7.33
N ASN A 471 8.50 7.60 -6.01
CA ASN A 471 8.36 8.81 -5.21
C ASN A 471 9.73 9.43 -4.96
N VAL A 472 9.81 10.75 -5.09
CA VAL A 472 10.96 11.54 -4.65
C VAL A 472 10.55 12.23 -3.35
N THR A 473 11.01 11.68 -2.22
CA THR A 473 10.53 12.08 -0.88
C THR A 473 11.39 13.17 -0.23
N GLY A 474 12.40 13.66 -0.95
CA GLY A 474 13.30 14.73 -0.55
C GLY A 474 14.38 14.95 -1.61
N PRO A 475 15.45 15.71 -1.31
CA PRO A 475 16.53 15.97 -2.26
C PRO A 475 17.14 14.66 -2.77
N LEU A 476 17.14 14.50 -4.10
CA LEU A 476 17.73 13.37 -4.80
C LEU A 476 18.93 13.84 -5.62
N ALA A 477 20.12 13.45 -5.16
CA ALA A 477 21.39 13.66 -5.85
C ALA A 477 21.75 12.49 -6.77
N GLY A 478 22.86 12.61 -7.48
CA GLY A 478 23.37 11.61 -8.41
C GLY A 478 23.06 11.94 -9.87
N SER A 479 23.15 10.94 -10.74
CA SER A 479 22.94 11.11 -12.18
C SER A 479 22.05 10.01 -12.74
N ILE A 480 20.90 10.41 -13.27
CA ILE A 480 20.00 9.54 -14.02
C ILE A 480 20.19 9.83 -15.51
N GLY A 481 20.55 8.80 -16.27
CA GLY A 481 20.65 8.87 -17.73
C GLY A 481 19.27 9.01 -18.36
N THR A 482 18.61 7.89 -18.63
CA THR A 482 17.25 7.85 -19.19
C THR A 482 16.24 7.40 -18.14
N PHE A 483 15.12 8.11 -18.02
CA PHE A 483 13.97 7.72 -17.21
C PHE A 483 12.77 7.42 -18.11
N ASN A 484 12.45 6.14 -18.29
CA ASN A 484 11.26 5.68 -18.99
C ASN A 484 10.11 5.58 -17.98
N ASN A 485 9.02 6.35 -18.19
CA ASN A 485 7.90 6.40 -17.26
C ASN A 485 6.59 5.90 -17.89
N ALA A 486 6.24 4.65 -17.62
CA ALA A 486 4.91 4.08 -17.87
C ALA A 486 4.02 4.07 -16.61
N GLY A 487 4.63 4.18 -15.43
CA GLY A 487 3.96 4.23 -14.12
C GLY A 487 3.72 5.67 -13.63
N THR A 488 4.00 5.93 -12.36
CA THR A 488 3.95 7.29 -11.75
C THR A 488 5.33 7.70 -11.26
N LEU A 489 5.78 8.88 -11.67
CA LEU A 489 6.83 9.65 -10.97
C LEU A 489 6.11 10.69 -10.10
N SER A 490 6.36 10.71 -8.80
CA SER A 490 5.68 11.61 -7.86
C SER A 490 6.69 12.39 -7.03
N LEU A 491 6.55 13.71 -7.02
CA LEU A 491 7.27 14.62 -6.14
C LEU A 491 6.37 15.14 -5.01
N VAL A 492 5.12 14.64 -4.94
CA VAL A 492 4.12 15.05 -3.95
C VAL A 492 4.59 14.70 -2.53
N ASN A 493 5.10 15.71 -1.82
CA ASN A 493 5.64 15.61 -0.46
C ASN A 493 5.24 16.81 0.44
N GLY A 494 4.50 17.78 -0.11
CA GLY A 494 4.06 19.01 0.54
C GLY A 494 4.96 20.23 0.31
N SER A 495 6.15 20.06 -0.27
CA SER A 495 7.05 21.13 -0.72
C SER A 495 6.79 21.42 -2.20
N THR A 496 6.92 22.68 -2.61
CA THR A 496 6.75 23.10 -4.02
C THR A 496 8.10 23.43 -4.67
N THR A 497 9.20 22.93 -4.10
CA THR A 497 10.57 23.32 -4.47
C THR A 497 11.40 22.15 -4.99
N ASP A 498 10.82 20.96 -5.08
CA ASP A 498 11.55 19.78 -5.47
C ASP A 498 11.87 19.82 -6.97
N THR A 499 13.04 19.28 -7.33
CA THR A 499 13.47 19.16 -8.72
C THR A 499 13.92 17.74 -8.99
N PHE A 500 13.28 17.08 -9.96
CA PHE A 500 13.75 15.82 -10.49
C PHE A 500 14.58 16.06 -11.75
N ALA A 501 15.79 15.53 -11.79
CA ALA A 501 16.72 15.71 -12.90
C ALA A 501 17.10 14.38 -13.56
N ALA A 502 17.09 14.35 -14.89
CA ALA A 502 17.60 13.25 -15.71
C ALA A 502 18.14 13.78 -17.04
N THR A 503 18.99 13.02 -17.73
CA THR A 503 19.42 13.41 -19.09
C THR A 503 18.25 13.35 -20.06
N THR A 504 17.54 12.23 -20.08
CA THR A 504 16.38 12.00 -20.93
C THR A 504 15.20 11.55 -20.07
N TYR A 505 14.04 12.17 -20.26
CA TYR A 505 12.78 11.66 -19.73
C TYR A 505 11.86 11.28 -20.88
N ASN A 506 11.46 10.01 -20.88
CA ASN A 506 10.62 9.42 -21.91
C ASN A 506 9.28 9.00 -21.30
N GLY A 507 8.25 9.81 -21.56
CA GLY A 507 6.90 9.50 -21.15
C GLY A 507 6.31 8.36 -21.98
N GLN A 508 5.89 7.27 -21.33
CA GLN A 508 5.28 6.11 -21.98
C GLN A 508 3.78 6.03 -21.64
N GLY A 509 3.13 7.19 -21.49
CA GLY A 509 1.74 7.31 -21.02
C GLY A 509 1.61 7.38 -19.49
N GLY A 510 2.75 7.36 -18.77
CA GLY A 510 2.79 7.46 -17.31
C GLY A 510 2.42 8.85 -16.78
N ARG A 511 2.24 8.90 -15.46
CA ARG A 511 1.89 10.10 -14.70
C ARG A 511 3.14 10.77 -14.11
N PHE A 512 3.15 12.10 -14.13
CA PHE A 512 4.07 12.93 -13.35
C PHE A 512 3.23 13.73 -12.34
N ALA A 513 3.36 13.43 -11.05
CA ALA A 513 2.64 14.10 -9.99
C ALA A 513 3.53 15.10 -9.28
N ILE A 514 3.03 16.33 -9.11
CA ILE A 514 3.77 17.45 -8.55
C ILE A 514 2.93 18.20 -7.52
N ASP A 515 3.60 18.81 -6.57
CA ASP A 515 3.06 19.87 -5.74
C ASP A 515 3.15 21.22 -6.45
N VAL A 516 2.09 22.02 -6.34
CA VAL A 516 1.97 23.36 -6.92
C VAL A 516 1.29 24.27 -5.92
N ASN A 517 1.79 25.48 -5.71
CA ASN A 517 1.04 26.54 -5.05
C ASN A 517 0.54 27.55 -6.10
N PRO A 518 -0.71 27.41 -6.58
CA PRO A 518 -1.24 28.26 -7.65
C PRO A 518 -1.51 29.70 -7.20
N THR A 519 -1.64 29.93 -5.88
CA THR A 519 -1.98 31.25 -5.31
C THR A 519 -0.76 32.08 -4.92
N SER A 520 0.42 31.46 -4.82
CA SER A 520 1.63 32.15 -4.39
C SER A 520 2.09 33.21 -5.39
N THR A 521 2.40 34.40 -4.87
CA THR A 521 3.01 35.52 -5.59
C THR A 521 4.52 35.57 -5.44
N ALA A 522 5.12 34.61 -4.72
CA ALA A 522 6.57 34.56 -4.51
C ALA A 522 7.32 34.40 -5.84
N ALA A 523 8.46 35.08 -5.96
CA ALA A 523 9.36 34.97 -7.12
C ALA A 523 10.18 33.66 -7.15
N THR A 524 10.07 32.84 -6.09
CA THR A 524 10.71 31.53 -5.97
C THR A 524 9.96 30.45 -6.77
N GLN A 525 10.51 29.23 -6.81
CA GLN A 525 9.83 28.09 -7.39
C GLN A 525 8.49 27.83 -6.67
N ARG A 526 7.39 27.78 -7.44
CA ARG A 526 6.00 27.64 -6.95
C ARG A 526 5.41 26.26 -7.25
N ALA A 527 6.20 25.37 -7.83
CA ALA A 527 5.81 24.02 -8.17
C ALA A 527 7.05 23.16 -8.30
N ASP A 528 6.89 21.86 -8.10
CA ASP A 528 7.96 20.92 -8.42
C ASP A 528 8.30 20.96 -9.90
N LEU A 529 9.56 20.67 -10.22
CA LEU A 529 10.11 20.82 -11.56
C LEU A 529 10.74 19.52 -12.06
N LEU A 530 10.32 19.08 -13.24
CA LEU A 530 11.08 18.13 -14.04
C LEU A 530 12.11 18.90 -14.89
N LYS A 531 13.40 18.66 -14.67
CA LYS A 531 14.49 19.31 -15.41
C LYS A 531 15.30 18.29 -16.21
N VAL A 532 15.26 18.36 -17.54
CA VAL A 532 15.88 17.36 -18.41
C VAL A 532 16.61 17.97 -19.61
N THR A 533 17.51 17.20 -20.23
CA THR A 533 18.08 17.58 -21.52
C THR A 533 17.10 17.24 -22.64
N ASN A 534 16.59 16.00 -22.68
CA ASN A 534 15.67 15.52 -23.71
C ASN A 534 14.33 15.10 -23.11
N LEU A 535 13.24 15.60 -23.67
CA LEU A 535 11.87 15.18 -23.34
C LEU A 535 11.22 14.48 -24.55
N SER A 536 10.65 13.31 -24.34
CA SER A 536 9.94 12.56 -25.39
C SER A 536 8.66 11.87 -24.89
N GLY A 537 7.81 11.45 -25.83
CA GLY A 537 6.66 10.59 -25.56
C GLY A 537 5.46 11.29 -24.92
N SER A 538 4.60 10.53 -24.24
CA SER A 538 3.36 11.04 -23.62
C SER A 538 3.44 11.03 -22.10
N THR A 539 3.09 12.17 -21.48
CA THR A 539 3.05 12.32 -20.01
C THR A 539 1.74 12.96 -19.57
N SER A 540 1.11 12.39 -18.54
CA SER A 540 -0.02 13.01 -17.84
C SER A 540 0.45 13.69 -16.55
N LEU A 541 0.37 15.01 -16.50
CA LEU A 541 0.67 15.82 -15.32
C LEU A 541 -0.51 15.76 -14.35
N PHE A 542 -0.21 15.49 -13.09
CA PHE A 542 -1.14 15.61 -11.99
C PHE A 542 -0.67 16.66 -11.00
N ILE A 543 -1.60 17.51 -10.58
CA ILE A 543 -1.32 18.66 -9.73
C ILE A 543 -1.92 18.42 -8.35
N ASN A 544 -1.08 18.48 -7.33
CA ASN A 544 -1.50 18.61 -5.94
C ASN A 544 -1.35 20.08 -5.52
N ALA A 545 -2.47 20.74 -5.20
CA ALA A 545 -2.45 22.14 -4.84
C ALA A 545 -2.07 22.33 -3.36
N VAL A 546 -0.85 22.79 -3.09
CA VAL A 546 -0.37 23.13 -1.74
C VAL A 546 -0.82 24.54 -1.39
N GLY A 547 -1.51 24.70 -0.26
CA GLY A 547 -2.08 25.99 0.16
C GLY A 547 -3.41 26.34 -0.51
N GLY A 548 -4.01 25.41 -1.28
CA GLY A 548 -5.33 25.55 -1.87
C GLY A 548 -5.35 25.83 -3.37
N SER A 549 -6.52 25.66 -3.99
CA SER A 549 -6.73 25.90 -5.43
C SER A 549 -6.93 27.39 -5.72
N GLY A 550 -6.45 27.88 -6.88
CA GLY A 550 -6.59 29.28 -7.25
C GLY A 550 -6.10 29.61 -8.66
N LEU A 551 -6.23 30.89 -9.04
CA LEU A 551 -5.80 31.36 -10.35
C LEU A 551 -4.30 31.66 -10.38
N ILE A 552 -3.62 31.09 -11.36
CA ILE A 552 -2.22 31.33 -11.69
C ILE A 552 -2.12 32.67 -12.44
N ARG A 553 -1.53 33.68 -11.79
CA ARG A 553 -1.35 35.04 -12.34
C ARG A 553 -0.14 35.15 -13.29
N THR A 554 0.87 34.34 -13.03
CA THR A 554 2.10 34.25 -13.82
C THR A 554 2.32 32.78 -14.11
N PRO A 555 2.53 32.35 -15.37
CA PRO A 555 2.75 30.94 -15.69
C PRO A 555 3.81 30.30 -14.79
N ILE A 556 3.57 29.06 -14.33
CA ILE A 556 4.48 28.34 -13.43
C ILE A 556 5.22 27.26 -14.22
N PRO A 557 6.55 27.30 -14.37
CA PRO A 557 7.28 26.24 -15.05
C PRO A 557 7.20 24.95 -14.24
N VAL A 558 6.76 23.86 -14.88
CA VAL A 558 6.63 22.53 -14.27
C VAL A 558 7.49 21.47 -14.97
N ILE A 559 7.84 21.72 -16.24
CA ILE A 559 8.82 20.93 -16.99
C ILE A 559 9.73 21.88 -17.76
N ALA A 560 11.04 21.68 -17.65
CA ALA A 560 12.06 22.38 -18.40
C ALA A 560 12.96 21.36 -19.12
N ALA A 561 12.88 21.34 -20.46
CA ALA A 561 13.70 20.53 -21.33
C ALA A 561 14.61 21.40 -22.22
N THR A 562 15.81 20.93 -22.53
CA THR A 562 16.65 21.60 -23.56
C THR A 562 16.14 21.29 -24.97
N THR A 563 15.74 20.04 -25.20
CA THR A 563 15.23 19.52 -26.48
C THR A 563 13.92 18.78 -26.23
N VAL A 564 12.91 19.04 -27.06
CA VAL A 564 11.63 18.32 -27.06
C VAL A 564 11.52 17.53 -28.35
N ALA A 565 11.39 16.20 -28.25
CA ALA A 565 11.29 15.33 -29.42
C ALA A 565 9.96 15.55 -30.17
N PRO A 566 9.93 15.39 -31.51
CA PRO A 566 8.69 15.42 -32.28
C PRO A 566 7.66 14.41 -31.75
N GLY A 567 6.38 14.80 -31.67
CA GLY A 567 5.30 13.94 -31.16
C GLY A 567 5.21 13.86 -29.63
N THR A 568 6.05 14.59 -28.89
CA THR A 568 5.92 14.71 -27.43
C THR A 568 4.58 15.34 -27.08
N SER A 569 3.87 14.76 -26.10
CA SER A 569 2.62 15.28 -25.58
C SER A 569 2.67 15.33 -24.06
N VAL A 570 2.34 16.49 -23.50
CA VAL A 570 2.15 16.66 -22.07
C VAL A 570 0.74 17.20 -21.86
N SER A 571 -0.04 16.48 -21.07
CA SER A 571 -1.42 16.84 -20.74
C SER A 571 -1.56 17.05 -19.24
N VAL A 572 -2.56 17.80 -18.79
CA VAL A 572 -2.90 17.93 -17.36
C VAL A 572 -4.20 17.17 -17.12
N GLY A 573 -4.25 16.37 -16.06
CA GLY A 573 -5.50 15.77 -15.61
C GLY A 573 -6.50 16.85 -15.18
N ASN A 574 -7.65 16.94 -15.84
CA ASN A 574 -8.68 17.94 -15.52
C ASN A 574 -9.27 17.68 -14.12
N ASN A 575 -9.25 18.69 -13.26
CA ASN A 575 -10.03 18.69 -12.02
C ASN A 575 -11.37 19.39 -12.30
N PRO A 576 -12.52 18.71 -12.23
CA PRO A 576 -13.81 19.31 -12.55
C PRO A 576 -14.21 20.31 -11.46
N GLY A 577 -13.88 21.58 -11.67
CA GLY A 577 -14.24 22.68 -10.79
C GLY A 577 -14.37 24.01 -11.55
N ILE A 578 -14.48 25.13 -10.81
CA ILE A 578 -14.53 26.48 -11.40
C ILE A 578 -13.21 26.87 -12.08
N ILE A 579 -12.08 26.26 -11.74
CA ILE A 579 -10.77 26.59 -12.31
C ILE A 579 -10.25 25.41 -13.11
N ASN A 580 -9.95 25.65 -14.38
CA ASN A 580 -9.27 24.71 -15.26
C ASN A 580 -7.77 25.01 -15.27
N TYR A 581 -6.95 23.98 -15.11
CA TYR A 581 -5.50 24.07 -15.30
C TYR A 581 -5.11 23.49 -16.66
N SER A 582 -4.20 24.16 -17.35
CA SER A 582 -3.69 23.71 -18.65
C SER A 582 -2.21 24.08 -18.79
N LEU A 583 -1.57 23.60 -19.87
CA LEU A 583 -0.16 23.86 -20.14
C LEU A 583 0.00 24.79 -21.34
N GLN A 584 0.90 25.75 -21.19
CA GLN A 584 1.40 26.58 -22.27
C GLN A 584 2.87 26.22 -22.51
N GLN A 585 3.17 25.70 -23.70
CA GLN A 585 4.53 25.41 -24.11
C GLN A 585 5.21 26.68 -24.66
N ALA A 586 6.41 26.98 -24.17
CA ALA A 586 7.29 28.03 -24.69
C ALA A 586 8.69 27.44 -24.89
N GLY A 587 9.03 27.10 -26.13
CA GLY A 587 10.25 26.34 -26.45
C GLY A 587 10.25 24.98 -25.75
N GLY A 588 11.30 24.71 -24.98
CA GLY A 588 11.43 23.48 -24.18
C GLY A 588 10.76 23.51 -22.81
N THR A 589 10.10 24.62 -22.44
CA THR A 589 9.44 24.76 -21.12
C THR A 589 7.93 24.58 -21.24
N TYR A 590 7.35 23.77 -20.37
CA TYR A 590 5.91 23.68 -20.18
C TYR A 590 5.51 24.44 -18.92
N ASN A 591 4.70 25.48 -19.11
CA ASN A 591 4.22 26.30 -18.02
C ASN A 591 2.77 25.96 -17.69
N LEU A 592 2.50 25.74 -16.41
CA LEU A 592 1.16 25.62 -15.90
C LEU A 592 0.48 26.99 -15.88
N ILE A 593 -0.71 27.03 -16.46
CA ILE A 593 -1.60 28.20 -16.49
C ILE A 593 -2.99 27.78 -16.01
N SER A 594 -3.84 28.77 -15.73
CA SER A 594 -5.21 28.53 -15.28
C SER A 594 -6.21 29.43 -15.98
N THR A 595 -7.41 28.93 -16.22
CA THR A 595 -8.57 29.71 -16.67
C THR A 595 -9.79 29.40 -15.83
N VAL A 596 -10.73 30.34 -15.74
CA VAL A 596 -12.06 30.08 -15.21
C VAL A 596 -12.81 29.18 -16.18
N ASN A 597 -13.33 28.07 -15.68
CA ASN A 597 -14.25 27.19 -16.36
C ASN A 597 -15.57 27.94 -16.56
N THR A 598 -15.75 28.48 -17.77
CA THR A 598 -16.91 29.28 -18.14
C THR A 598 -18.21 28.55 -17.88
N SER A 599 -18.33 27.28 -18.31
CA SER A 599 -19.56 26.50 -18.15
C SER A 599 -19.99 26.31 -16.70
N VAL A 600 -19.04 26.19 -15.77
CA VAL A 600 -19.34 26.00 -14.35
C VAL A 600 -19.57 27.33 -13.64
N ALA A 601 -18.72 28.33 -13.90
CA ALA A 601 -18.76 29.62 -13.22
C ALA A 601 -19.96 30.48 -13.65
N SER A 602 -20.37 30.40 -14.91
CA SER A 602 -21.47 31.20 -15.46
C SER A 602 -22.85 30.55 -15.28
N ALA A 603 -22.93 29.31 -14.82
CA ALA A 603 -24.19 28.58 -14.73
C ALA A 603 -25.20 29.26 -13.79
N THR A 604 -24.73 29.73 -12.63
CA THR A 604 -25.57 30.48 -11.66
C THR A 604 -26.12 31.79 -12.25
N PRO A 605 -25.29 32.74 -12.75
CA PRO A 605 -25.82 33.97 -13.35
C PRO A 605 -26.70 33.70 -14.58
N THR A 606 -26.43 32.65 -15.36
CA THR A 606 -27.32 32.24 -16.46
C THR A 606 -28.68 31.77 -15.94
N GLY A 607 -28.70 31.00 -14.85
CA GLY A 607 -29.93 30.60 -14.18
C GLY A 607 -30.76 31.78 -13.67
N ILE A 608 -30.10 32.79 -13.09
CA ILE A 608 -30.75 34.02 -12.64
C ILE A 608 -31.32 34.82 -13.82
N ASN A 609 -30.57 34.96 -14.93
CA ASN A 609 -31.08 35.57 -16.16
C ASN A 609 -32.34 34.86 -16.67
N ALA A 610 -32.37 33.52 -16.62
CA ALA A 610 -33.54 32.74 -17.02
C ALA A 610 -34.73 32.95 -16.05
N VAL A 611 -34.48 33.08 -14.74
CA VAL A 611 -35.50 33.43 -13.74
C VAL A 611 -36.12 34.80 -14.03
N VAL A 612 -35.30 35.84 -14.22
CA VAL A 612 -35.78 37.20 -14.53
C VAL A 612 -36.56 37.20 -15.84
N SER A 613 -36.05 36.51 -16.87
CA SER A 613 -36.73 36.39 -18.17
C SER A 613 -38.08 35.67 -18.05
N ALA A 614 -38.14 34.57 -17.28
CA ALA A 614 -39.38 33.83 -17.04
C ALA A 614 -40.41 34.64 -16.26
N LEU A 615 -39.96 35.35 -15.22
CA LEU A 615 -40.82 36.22 -14.43
C LEU A 615 -41.39 37.35 -15.29
N ASN A 616 -40.55 38.08 -16.04
CA ASN A 616 -40.96 39.24 -16.82
C ASN A 616 -41.85 38.88 -18.03
N THR A 617 -41.47 37.84 -18.78
CA THR A 617 -42.24 37.45 -19.99
C THR A 617 -43.46 36.60 -19.67
N GLY A 618 -43.40 35.80 -18.60
CA GLY A 618 -44.36 34.75 -18.25
C GLY A 618 -45.40 35.15 -17.23
N PHE A 619 -44.99 35.81 -16.14
CA PHE A 619 -45.84 36.09 -14.99
C PHE A 619 -46.21 37.58 -14.87
N PHE A 620 -45.23 38.47 -14.98
CA PHE A 620 -45.37 39.92 -14.71
C PHE A 620 -46.02 40.67 -15.87
N GLN A 621 -47.21 40.23 -16.28
CA GLN A 621 -48.07 40.96 -17.23
C GLN A 621 -49.02 41.90 -16.47
N ASN A 622 -49.52 42.96 -17.11
CA ASN A 622 -50.37 43.94 -16.44
C ASN A 622 -51.77 43.42 -16.07
N ALA A 623 -52.37 44.08 -15.08
CA ALA A 623 -53.68 43.79 -14.53
C ALA A 623 -54.85 44.43 -15.34
N SER A 624 -54.59 45.06 -16.49
CA SER A 624 -55.66 45.64 -17.33
C SER A 624 -56.63 44.59 -17.91
N ALA A 625 -56.23 43.32 -17.97
CA ALA A 625 -57.14 42.21 -18.28
C ALA A 625 -58.23 41.99 -17.21
N PHE A 626 -58.12 42.64 -16.05
CA PHE A 626 -58.98 42.44 -14.88
C PHE A 626 -59.81 43.68 -14.56
N ILE A 627 -59.65 44.80 -15.26
CA ILE A 627 -60.32 46.05 -14.89
C ILE A 627 -61.58 46.18 -15.72
N SER A 628 -62.71 46.20 -15.04
CA SER A 628 -64.05 46.24 -15.62
C SER A 628 -64.87 47.34 -14.98
N GLU A 629 -65.72 47.96 -15.78
CA GLU A 629 -66.59 49.04 -15.34
C GLU A 629 -68.03 48.55 -15.20
N PRO A 630 -68.82 49.13 -14.27
CA PRO A 630 -70.25 48.88 -14.24
C PRO A 630 -70.86 49.23 -15.61
N PRO A 631 -71.84 48.47 -16.12
CA PRO A 631 -72.56 48.85 -17.33
C PRO A 631 -73.21 50.23 -17.14
N ASP A 632 -72.97 51.15 -18.06
CA ASP A 632 -73.48 52.53 -18.06
C ASP A 632 -73.27 53.29 -16.73
N PRO A 633 -72.01 53.56 -16.34
CA PRO A 633 -71.71 54.14 -15.03
C PRO A 633 -72.21 55.59 -14.91
N SER A 634 -72.84 55.88 -13.77
CA SER A 634 -73.24 57.25 -13.40
C SER A 634 -72.02 58.15 -13.18
N ARG A 635 -72.18 59.47 -13.31
CA ARG A 635 -71.09 60.44 -13.14
C ARG A 635 -70.43 60.25 -11.77
N ASN A 636 -69.11 60.07 -11.77
CA ASN A 636 -68.29 59.84 -10.57
C ASN A 636 -68.72 58.61 -9.74
N GLN A 637 -69.18 57.54 -10.40
CA GLN A 637 -69.56 56.31 -9.72
C GLN A 637 -68.34 55.58 -9.18
N TRP A 638 -68.34 55.29 -7.88
CA TRP A 638 -67.31 54.46 -7.26
C TRP A 638 -67.50 53.00 -7.66
N ASN A 639 -66.40 52.32 -7.92
CA ASN A 639 -66.35 50.89 -8.13
C ASN A 639 -65.10 50.31 -7.45
N GLY A 640 -65.04 49.00 -7.31
CA GLY A 640 -63.85 48.33 -6.82
C GLY A 640 -63.96 46.83 -6.91
N GLY A 641 -62.92 46.14 -6.47
CA GLY A 641 -62.98 44.69 -6.43
C GLY A 641 -61.69 44.01 -6.01
N PRO A 642 -61.78 42.91 -5.25
CA PRO A 642 -60.67 41.97 -5.14
C PRO A 642 -60.53 41.14 -6.41
N TRP A 643 -59.30 40.76 -6.73
CA TRP A 643 -58.99 39.85 -7.83
C TRP A 643 -57.84 38.91 -7.48
N ILE A 644 -57.78 37.82 -8.23
CA ILE A 644 -56.69 36.84 -8.17
C ILE A 644 -56.30 36.40 -9.57
N ARG A 645 -55.00 36.21 -9.78
CA ARG A 645 -54.36 35.65 -10.95
C ARG A 645 -53.51 34.47 -10.53
N VAL A 646 -53.52 33.43 -11.34
CA VAL A 646 -52.53 32.35 -11.30
C VAL A 646 -51.84 32.25 -12.66
N ALA A 647 -50.56 31.93 -12.65
CA ALA A 647 -49.82 31.67 -13.87
C ALA A 647 -48.86 30.49 -13.65
N ASP A 648 -48.74 29.66 -14.67
CA ASP A 648 -47.86 28.50 -14.73
C ASP A 648 -47.22 28.44 -16.11
N GLY A 649 -45.94 28.07 -16.19
CA GLY A 649 -45.28 28.01 -17.48
C GLY A 649 -43.83 27.60 -17.42
N GLN A 650 -43.24 27.57 -18.61
CA GLN A 650 -41.86 27.17 -18.81
C GLN A 650 -41.24 28.02 -19.91
N ASN A 651 -40.03 28.53 -19.68
CA ASN A 651 -39.18 29.12 -20.70
C ASN A 651 -37.83 28.40 -20.75
N ASP A 652 -37.40 27.98 -21.92
CA ASP A 652 -36.05 27.55 -22.23
C ASP A 652 -35.29 28.77 -22.80
N VAL A 653 -34.25 29.22 -22.11
CA VAL A 653 -33.43 30.38 -22.47
C VAL A 653 -32.04 29.91 -22.88
N SER A 654 -31.64 30.23 -24.12
CA SER A 654 -30.29 29.98 -24.63
C SER A 654 -29.44 31.24 -24.50
N SER A 655 -28.17 31.08 -24.15
CA SER A 655 -27.22 32.18 -24.03
C SER A 655 -25.79 31.74 -24.39
N LEU A 656 -24.94 32.70 -24.72
CA LEU A 656 -23.50 32.53 -24.80
C LEU A 656 -22.88 33.18 -23.57
N THR A 657 -22.03 32.42 -22.87
CA THR A 657 -21.31 32.90 -21.71
C THR A 657 -19.85 33.11 -22.06
N SER A 658 -19.22 34.16 -21.53
CA SER A 658 -17.80 34.44 -21.74
C SER A 658 -17.10 34.80 -20.45
N ALA A 659 -15.82 34.40 -20.32
CA ALA A 659 -14.93 34.78 -19.22
C ALA A 659 -13.68 35.45 -19.79
N GLN A 660 -13.37 36.66 -19.29
CA GLN A 660 -12.20 37.44 -19.65
C GLN A 660 -10.99 37.00 -18.81
N ASN A 661 -10.42 35.84 -19.15
CA ASN A 661 -9.25 35.32 -18.45
C ASN A 661 -7.99 36.13 -18.82
N PRO A 662 -6.96 36.17 -17.95
CA PRO A 662 -5.68 36.82 -18.26
C PRO A 662 -5.01 36.31 -19.55
N THR A 663 -5.28 35.06 -19.93
CA THR A 663 -4.71 34.40 -21.11
C THR A 663 -5.60 34.48 -22.36
N GLY A 664 -6.75 35.17 -22.28
CA GLY A 664 -7.71 35.32 -23.38
C GLY A 664 -9.15 35.08 -22.96
N THR A 665 -10.09 35.33 -23.89
CA THR A 665 -11.51 35.10 -23.66
C THR A 665 -11.87 33.62 -23.87
N ALA A 666 -12.48 32.99 -22.87
CA ALA A 666 -13.12 31.69 -23.00
C ALA A 666 -14.63 31.89 -23.19
N SER A 667 -15.30 31.03 -23.96
CA SER A 667 -16.75 31.07 -24.11
C SER A 667 -17.37 29.67 -24.08
N ALA A 668 -18.61 29.60 -23.59
CA ALA A 668 -19.39 28.36 -23.56
C ALA A 668 -20.89 28.66 -23.78
N PRO A 669 -21.58 27.86 -24.60
CA PRO A 669 -23.04 27.96 -24.71
C PRO A 669 -23.70 27.48 -23.42
N ALA A 670 -24.82 28.09 -23.06
CA ALA A 670 -25.65 27.66 -21.95
C ALA A 670 -27.13 27.65 -22.38
N LYS A 671 -27.90 26.73 -21.82
CA LYS A 671 -29.34 26.65 -22.06
C LYS A 671 -30.03 26.26 -20.76
N VAL A 672 -30.89 27.13 -20.25
CA VAL A 672 -31.55 26.94 -18.97
C VAL A 672 -33.05 26.87 -19.17
N ARG A 673 -33.67 25.83 -18.62
CA ARG A 673 -35.13 25.72 -18.48
C ARG A 673 -35.56 26.32 -17.16
N ALA A 674 -36.34 27.39 -17.21
CA ALA A 674 -37.01 27.99 -16.07
C ALA A 674 -38.51 27.64 -16.09
N ASN A 675 -38.92 26.79 -15.16
CA ASN A 675 -40.35 26.59 -14.86
C ASN A 675 -40.76 27.62 -13.81
N PHE A 676 -41.94 28.21 -13.97
CA PHE A 676 -42.49 29.15 -13.00
C PHE A 676 -43.95 28.82 -12.73
N ASN A 677 -44.36 28.96 -11.48
CA ASN A 677 -45.75 28.92 -11.09
C ASN A 677 -45.98 29.91 -9.94
N GLY A 678 -47.10 30.62 -9.96
CA GLY A 678 -47.34 31.62 -8.94
C GLY A 678 -48.76 32.11 -8.93
N PHE A 679 -49.05 32.90 -7.91
CA PHE A 679 -50.30 33.63 -7.81
C PHE A 679 -50.03 35.10 -7.50
N GLN A 680 -50.97 35.93 -7.91
CA GLN A 680 -51.01 37.34 -7.59
C GLN A 680 -52.43 37.69 -7.21
N THR A 681 -52.59 38.51 -6.17
CA THR A 681 -53.88 39.04 -5.76
C THR A 681 -53.76 40.54 -5.55
N GLY A 682 -54.90 41.22 -5.59
CA GLY A 682 -54.94 42.64 -5.36
C GLY A 682 -56.35 43.11 -5.10
N VAL A 683 -56.43 44.37 -4.71
CA VAL A 683 -57.68 45.11 -4.54
C VAL A 683 -57.47 46.53 -5.08
N ASP A 684 -58.45 47.01 -5.85
CA ASP A 684 -58.51 48.38 -6.31
C ASP A 684 -59.81 49.06 -5.94
N LEU A 685 -59.73 50.39 -5.89
CA LEU A 685 -60.85 51.30 -5.95
C LEU A 685 -60.72 52.13 -7.21
N GLY A 686 -61.85 52.42 -7.84
CA GLY A 686 -61.92 53.25 -9.02
C GLY A 686 -63.09 54.21 -9.01
N VAL A 687 -62.98 55.20 -9.88
CA VAL A 687 -64.04 56.16 -10.19
C VAL A 687 -64.34 56.03 -11.68
N ALA A 688 -65.56 55.57 -11.97
CA ALA A 688 -66.10 55.44 -13.31
C ALA A 688 -66.76 56.75 -13.75
N ASN A 689 -66.69 57.02 -15.05
CA ASN A 689 -67.24 58.21 -15.69
C ASN A 689 -66.85 59.53 -14.98
N VAL A 690 -65.55 59.73 -14.79
CA VAL A 690 -64.95 60.87 -14.10
C VAL A 690 -65.45 62.17 -14.76
N GLU A 691 -66.12 63.00 -13.98
CA GLU A 691 -66.72 64.28 -14.40
C GLU A 691 -67.70 64.19 -15.59
N GLY A 692 -68.23 63.00 -15.91
CA GLY A 692 -69.10 62.80 -17.06
C GLY A 692 -68.34 62.67 -18.39
N SER A 693 -67.02 62.47 -18.34
CA SER A 693 -66.15 62.44 -19.52
C SER A 693 -66.11 61.09 -20.25
N GLY A 694 -66.68 60.03 -19.66
CA GLY A 694 -66.52 58.66 -20.14
C GLY A 694 -65.17 58.00 -19.83
N TRP A 695 -64.29 58.67 -19.08
CA TRP A 695 -63.06 58.09 -18.56
C TRP A 695 -63.27 57.44 -17.19
N ASN A 696 -62.58 56.34 -16.95
CA ASN A 696 -62.58 55.59 -15.71
C ASN A 696 -61.15 55.42 -15.20
N THR A 697 -60.99 55.42 -13.88
CA THR A 697 -59.67 55.37 -13.24
C THR A 697 -59.67 54.36 -12.11
N HIS A 698 -58.58 53.62 -11.95
CA HIS A 698 -58.38 52.63 -10.89
C HIS A 698 -57.02 52.82 -10.25
N LEU A 699 -56.96 52.66 -8.93
CA LEU A 699 -55.73 52.58 -8.16
C LEU A 699 -55.85 51.45 -7.13
N GLY A 700 -54.84 50.60 -7.07
CA GLY A 700 -54.87 49.42 -6.20
C GLY A 700 -53.50 49.00 -5.69
N VAL A 701 -53.56 48.08 -4.74
CA VAL A 701 -52.41 47.40 -4.15
C VAL A 701 -52.44 45.92 -4.54
N THR A 702 -51.27 45.33 -4.71
CA THR A 702 -51.12 43.93 -5.10
C THR A 702 -50.03 43.25 -4.29
N ALA A 703 -50.19 41.95 -4.08
CA ALA A 703 -49.17 41.09 -3.51
C ALA A 703 -49.25 39.70 -4.15
N GLY A 704 -48.19 38.92 -4.00
CA GLY A 704 -48.19 37.55 -4.49
C GLY A 704 -46.88 36.85 -4.27
N GLN A 705 -46.78 35.66 -4.84
CA GLN A 705 -45.56 34.87 -4.82
C GLN A 705 -45.43 34.10 -6.12
N VAL A 706 -44.21 34.07 -6.65
CA VAL A 706 -43.82 33.20 -7.76
C VAL A 706 -42.76 32.23 -7.29
N ASN A 707 -42.99 30.95 -7.53
CA ASN A 707 -41.99 29.92 -7.35
C ASN A 707 -41.41 29.57 -8.71
N LEU A 708 -40.09 29.49 -8.80
CA LEU A 708 -39.40 29.10 -10.01
C LEU A 708 -38.44 27.96 -9.72
N ARG A 709 -38.24 27.11 -10.72
CA ARG A 709 -37.19 26.11 -10.73
C ARG A 709 -36.42 26.20 -12.03
N THR A 710 -35.10 26.36 -11.93
CA THR A 710 -34.23 26.28 -13.09
C THR A 710 -33.53 24.94 -13.18
N ASN A 711 -33.31 24.46 -14.41
CA ASN A 711 -32.42 23.34 -14.67
C ASN A 711 -31.58 23.66 -15.91
N ASP A 712 -30.27 23.51 -15.81
CA ASP A 712 -29.37 23.60 -16.95
C ASP A 712 -29.56 22.38 -17.87
N LEU A 713 -29.67 22.62 -19.18
CA LEU A 713 -29.90 21.62 -20.21
C LEU A 713 -28.64 21.26 -21.00
N VAL A 714 -27.53 21.98 -20.78
CA VAL A 714 -26.21 21.73 -21.39
C VAL A 714 -25.31 21.00 -20.38
N THR A 715 -25.26 21.49 -19.15
CA THR A 715 -24.47 20.92 -18.05
C THR A 715 -25.37 20.13 -17.12
N THR A 716 -24.99 18.89 -16.80
CA THR A 716 -25.79 18.05 -15.90
C THR A 716 -25.72 18.54 -14.45
N ASN A 717 -26.78 18.28 -13.68
CA ASN A 717 -26.82 18.49 -12.24
C ASN A 717 -26.63 19.96 -11.79
N ILE A 718 -27.05 20.94 -12.60
CA ILE A 718 -27.13 22.34 -12.17
C ILE A 718 -28.60 22.77 -12.12
N SER A 719 -29.02 23.29 -10.97
CA SER A 719 -30.40 23.74 -10.76
C SER A 719 -30.50 24.79 -9.67
N SER A 720 -31.57 25.58 -9.71
CA SER A 720 -31.96 26.45 -8.60
C SER A 720 -33.44 26.31 -8.28
N GLN A 721 -33.79 26.51 -7.01
CA GLN A 721 -35.15 26.75 -6.56
C GLN A 721 -35.22 28.21 -6.10
N VAL A 722 -36.22 28.95 -6.59
CA VAL A 722 -36.34 30.38 -6.32
C VAL A 722 -37.75 30.69 -5.88
N GLN A 723 -37.90 31.42 -4.79
CA GLN A 723 -39.16 31.99 -4.34
C GLN A 723 -39.07 33.51 -4.46
N VAL A 724 -40.12 34.11 -5.02
CA VAL A 724 -40.21 35.55 -5.25
C VAL A 724 -41.53 36.06 -4.68
N PRO A 725 -41.66 36.24 -3.37
CA PRO A 725 -42.72 37.06 -2.80
C PRO A 725 -42.56 38.51 -3.27
N PHE A 726 -43.69 39.19 -3.49
CA PHE A 726 -43.69 40.58 -3.94
C PHE A 726 -44.88 41.35 -3.41
N ILE A 727 -44.70 42.68 -3.33
CA ILE A 727 -45.74 43.65 -3.02
C ILE A 727 -45.64 44.82 -3.99
N GLY A 728 -46.76 45.46 -4.31
CA GLY A 728 -46.75 46.56 -5.26
C GLY A 728 -48.04 47.36 -5.32
N ILE A 729 -48.00 48.36 -6.19
CA ILE A 729 -49.12 49.22 -6.55
C ILE A 729 -49.39 49.10 -8.04
N TYR A 730 -50.63 49.33 -8.44
CA TYR A 730 -51.00 49.40 -9.84
C TYR A 730 -52.09 50.44 -10.05
N GLY A 731 -52.17 50.96 -11.27
CA GLY A 731 -53.24 51.84 -11.67
C GLY A 731 -53.60 51.64 -13.14
N ALA A 732 -54.82 52.00 -13.49
CA ALA A 732 -55.27 51.99 -14.88
C ALA A 732 -56.25 53.11 -15.17
N VAL A 733 -56.30 53.49 -16.44
CA VAL A 733 -57.26 54.40 -17.03
C VAL A 733 -57.88 53.75 -18.25
N THR A 734 -59.21 53.79 -18.35
CA THR A 734 -59.96 53.24 -19.49
C THR A 734 -61.02 54.23 -19.95
N GLY A 735 -61.29 54.30 -21.25
CA GLY A 735 -62.30 55.19 -21.80
C GLY A 735 -62.13 55.41 -23.29
N HIS A 736 -63.22 55.67 -24.01
CA HIS A 736 -63.19 55.91 -25.47
C HIS A 736 -62.39 54.87 -26.26
N ASN A 737 -62.58 53.57 -25.94
CA ASN A 737 -61.85 52.43 -26.50
C ASN A 737 -60.33 52.42 -26.25
N PHE A 738 -59.80 53.36 -25.48
CA PHE A 738 -58.41 53.41 -25.06
C PHE A 738 -58.25 52.81 -23.65
N PHE A 739 -57.12 52.17 -23.42
CA PHE A 739 -56.65 51.84 -22.07
C PHE A 739 -55.18 52.21 -21.91
N ALA A 740 -54.82 52.59 -20.69
CA ALA A 740 -53.43 52.60 -20.23
C ALA A 740 -53.36 52.15 -18.78
N ASP A 741 -52.29 51.45 -18.43
CA ASP A 741 -52.10 50.89 -17.11
C ASP A 741 -50.62 50.85 -16.73
N PHE A 742 -50.37 50.79 -15.44
CA PHE A 742 -49.04 50.61 -14.88
C PHE A 742 -49.09 49.76 -13.62
N GLN A 743 -47.96 49.12 -13.32
CA GLN A 743 -47.70 48.38 -12.10
C GLN A 743 -46.26 48.61 -11.66
N VAL A 744 -46.06 48.90 -10.39
CA VAL A 744 -44.75 48.99 -9.75
C VAL A 744 -44.75 48.03 -8.58
N ARG A 745 -43.76 47.16 -8.49
CA ARG A 745 -43.63 46.20 -7.39
C ARG A 745 -42.18 46.06 -6.95
N GLU A 746 -42.04 45.68 -5.69
CA GLU A 746 -40.78 45.23 -5.10
C GLU A 746 -40.84 43.71 -4.96
N ASP A 747 -39.85 43.04 -5.54
CA ASP A 747 -39.70 41.59 -5.59
C ASP A 747 -38.56 41.17 -4.64
N PHE A 748 -38.83 40.24 -3.72
CA PHE A 748 -37.82 39.72 -2.79
C PHE A 748 -37.43 38.31 -3.22
N TYR A 749 -36.18 38.10 -3.60
CA TYR A 749 -35.70 36.84 -4.13
C TYR A 749 -35.03 36.00 -3.05
N GLU A 750 -35.53 34.78 -2.88
CA GLU A 750 -34.92 33.75 -2.06
C GLU A 750 -34.55 32.56 -2.94
N MET A 751 -33.25 32.31 -3.10
CA MET A 751 -32.72 31.28 -3.98
C MET A 751 -31.99 30.20 -3.20
N ASN A 752 -32.21 28.95 -3.58
CA ASN A 752 -31.41 27.80 -3.17
C ASN A 752 -30.72 27.22 -4.40
N LEU A 753 -29.38 27.18 -4.36
CA LEU A 753 -28.52 26.92 -5.51
C LEU A 753 -27.84 25.55 -5.40
N TYR A 754 -27.90 24.79 -6.48
CA TYR A 754 -27.19 23.53 -6.63
C TYR A 754 -26.32 23.56 -7.89
N ASN A 755 -25.00 23.54 -7.68
CA ASN A 755 -23.98 23.50 -8.73
C ASN A 755 -22.76 22.76 -8.16
N PRO A 756 -22.64 21.44 -8.39
CA PRO A 756 -21.60 20.62 -7.80
C PRO A 756 -20.20 21.01 -8.28
N GLY A 757 -20.05 21.51 -9.52
CA GLY A 757 -18.76 22.01 -10.01
C GLY A 757 -18.28 23.29 -9.31
N ALA A 758 -19.20 24.04 -8.70
CA ALA A 758 -18.92 25.20 -7.84
C ALA A 758 -18.97 24.87 -6.35
N PHE A 759 -19.11 23.57 -6.00
CA PHE A 759 -19.32 23.09 -4.63
C PHE A 759 -20.52 23.75 -3.92
N LEU A 760 -21.57 24.06 -4.66
CA LEU A 760 -22.84 24.56 -4.12
C LEU A 760 -23.80 23.38 -3.93
N THR A 761 -24.08 23.02 -2.68
CA THR A 761 -24.93 21.89 -2.30
C THR A 761 -26.16 22.37 -1.54
N GLY A 762 -26.97 23.21 -2.18
CA GLY A 762 -28.12 23.88 -1.56
C GLY A 762 -27.73 25.18 -0.86
N SER A 763 -26.82 25.94 -1.47
CA SER A 763 -26.35 27.23 -0.95
C SER A 763 -27.40 28.31 -1.17
N ASN A 764 -27.64 29.15 -0.17
CA ASN A 764 -28.62 30.23 -0.26
C ASN A 764 -28.04 31.49 -0.91
N LEU A 765 -28.86 32.19 -1.69
CA LEU A 765 -28.58 33.50 -2.24
C LEU A 765 -29.86 34.34 -2.17
N ALA A 766 -29.75 35.58 -1.69
CA ALA A 766 -30.88 36.49 -1.57
C ALA A 766 -30.66 37.76 -2.41
N GLY A 767 -31.76 38.42 -2.74
CA GLY A 767 -31.74 39.70 -3.45
C GLY A 767 -33.08 40.41 -3.45
N THR A 768 -33.08 41.62 -3.98
CA THR A 768 -34.26 42.48 -4.10
C THR A 768 -34.30 43.10 -5.48
N ALA A 769 -35.49 43.23 -6.08
CA ALA A 769 -35.66 43.91 -7.35
C ALA A 769 -36.79 44.92 -7.33
N LEU A 770 -36.57 46.06 -8.00
CA LEU A 770 -37.65 46.94 -8.40
C LEU A 770 -38.13 46.51 -9.79
N ALA A 771 -39.42 46.28 -9.95
CA ALA A 771 -40.03 45.92 -11.23
C ALA A 771 -41.18 46.88 -11.58
N VAL A 772 -41.13 47.42 -12.80
CA VAL A 772 -42.11 48.34 -13.36
C VAL A 772 -42.66 47.76 -14.65
N ASN A 773 -43.97 47.84 -14.85
CA ASN A 773 -44.62 47.46 -16.08
C ASN A 773 -45.64 48.55 -16.44
N ALA A 774 -45.68 48.95 -17.70
CA ALA A 774 -46.67 49.89 -18.21
C ALA A 774 -47.14 49.44 -19.59
N SER A 775 -48.45 49.54 -19.84
CA SER A 775 -49.00 49.27 -21.17
C SER A 775 -50.09 50.23 -21.58
N ALA A 776 -50.30 50.34 -22.88
CA ALA A 776 -51.39 51.08 -23.49
C ALA A 776 -51.89 50.39 -24.75
N GLY A 777 -53.15 50.58 -25.08
CA GLY A 777 -53.74 50.05 -26.29
C GLY A 777 -55.04 50.75 -26.68
N TYR A 778 -55.49 50.49 -27.90
CA TYR A 778 -56.70 51.08 -28.45
C TYR A 778 -57.50 50.03 -29.19
N ARG A 779 -58.79 49.93 -28.87
CA ARG A 779 -59.71 48.94 -29.45
C ARG A 779 -60.48 49.53 -30.63
N PHE A 780 -60.37 48.88 -31.78
CA PHE A 780 -61.18 49.13 -32.96
C PHE A 780 -62.29 48.08 -33.02
N ASP A 781 -63.53 48.51 -32.82
CA ASP A 781 -64.70 47.66 -33.02
C ASP A 781 -64.98 47.49 -34.51
N LEU A 782 -65.24 46.25 -34.91
CA LEU A 782 -65.55 45.84 -36.27
C LEU A 782 -66.99 45.31 -36.34
N PRO A 783 -67.59 45.20 -37.55
CA PRO A 783 -68.91 44.61 -37.70
C PRO A 783 -69.01 43.19 -37.10
N SER A 784 -70.23 42.78 -36.76
CA SER A 784 -70.53 41.43 -36.22
C SER A 784 -69.79 41.11 -34.91
N SER A 785 -69.65 42.10 -34.02
CA SER A 785 -69.06 41.95 -32.67
C SER A 785 -67.58 41.55 -32.65
N TRP A 786 -66.88 41.71 -33.76
CA TRP A 786 -65.42 41.54 -33.83
C TRP A 786 -64.69 42.80 -33.35
N PHE A 787 -63.47 42.64 -32.86
CA PHE A 787 -62.60 43.78 -32.55
C PHE A 787 -61.14 43.46 -32.84
N VAL A 788 -60.36 44.52 -33.06
CA VAL A 788 -58.89 44.49 -33.17
C VAL A 788 -58.32 45.51 -32.20
N GLU A 789 -57.35 45.12 -31.39
CA GLU A 789 -56.75 45.95 -30.36
C GLU A 789 -55.22 45.88 -30.44
N PRO A 790 -54.57 46.82 -31.16
CA PRO A 790 -53.14 47.04 -31.00
C PRO A 790 -52.80 47.53 -29.59
N SER A 791 -51.64 47.09 -29.09
CA SER A 791 -51.11 47.48 -27.80
C SER A 791 -49.58 47.54 -27.81
N VAL A 792 -49.04 48.37 -26.93
CA VAL A 792 -47.62 48.45 -26.60
C VAL A 792 -47.45 48.31 -25.10
N ALA A 793 -46.34 47.72 -24.69
CA ALA A 793 -45.96 47.63 -23.28
C ALA A 793 -44.45 47.81 -23.12
N PHE A 794 -44.05 48.28 -21.96
CA PHE A 794 -42.67 48.36 -21.53
C PHE A 794 -42.56 47.84 -20.10
N MET A 795 -41.55 47.01 -19.86
CA MET A 795 -41.23 46.47 -18.55
C MET A 795 -39.77 46.80 -18.23
N TYR A 796 -39.55 47.21 -16.99
CA TYR A 796 -38.24 47.46 -16.41
C TYR A 796 -38.09 46.59 -15.17
N SER A 797 -36.94 45.94 -14.99
CA SER A 797 -36.61 45.21 -13.77
C SER A 797 -35.15 45.40 -13.41
N ASP A 798 -34.87 45.63 -12.14
CA ASP A 798 -33.52 45.87 -11.63
C ASP A 798 -33.27 45.04 -10.37
N LEU A 799 -32.67 43.85 -10.55
CA LEU A 799 -32.40 42.90 -9.49
C LEU A 799 -30.98 43.05 -8.93
N HIS A 800 -30.87 43.35 -7.64
CA HIS A 800 -29.62 43.35 -6.87
C HIS A 800 -29.49 42.08 -6.05
N LEU A 801 -28.32 41.45 -6.06
CA LEU A 801 -28.02 40.21 -5.34
C LEU A 801 -26.77 40.38 -4.48
N ASP A 802 -26.73 39.66 -3.36
CA ASP A 802 -25.52 39.54 -2.54
C ASP A 802 -24.40 38.77 -3.27
N SER A 803 -23.16 38.92 -2.83
CA SER A 803 -22.05 38.10 -3.33
C SER A 803 -22.25 36.62 -2.98
N LEU A 804 -22.04 35.74 -3.95
CA LEU A 804 -22.16 34.29 -3.74
C LEU A 804 -20.79 33.66 -3.49
N ARG A 805 -20.59 33.05 -2.33
CA ARG A 805 -19.40 32.23 -2.04
C ARG A 805 -19.47 30.90 -2.81
N VAL A 806 -18.39 30.55 -3.50
CA VAL A 806 -18.22 29.30 -4.25
C VAL A 806 -16.97 28.55 -3.77
N GLY A 807 -16.99 27.21 -3.80
CA GLY A 807 -15.81 26.41 -3.48
C GLY A 807 -14.88 26.22 -4.68
N LEU A 808 -13.60 25.96 -4.41
CA LEU A 808 -12.59 25.67 -5.44
C LEU A 808 -11.97 24.27 -5.31
N ASP A 809 -12.18 23.60 -4.17
CA ASP A 809 -11.69 22.26 -3.92
C ASP A 809 -12.71 21.42 -3.13
N SER A 810 -12.53 20.11 -3.17
CA SER A 810 -13.39 19.14 -2.47
C SER A 810 -13.13 19.08 -0.97
N SER A 811 -12.00 19.62 -0.49
CA SER A 811 -11.68 19.72 0.93
C SER A 811 -12.40 20.88 1.62
N GLY A 812 -12.96 21.83 0.85
CA GLY A 812 -13.65 23.01 1.36
C GLY A 812 -12.71 24.07 1.94
N MET A 813 -11.39 23.88 1.80
CA MET A 813 -10.37 24.79 2.31
C MET A 813 -10.19 26.02 1.41
N SER A 814 -10.48 25.89 0.11
CA SER A 814 -10.37 27.00 -0.85
C SER A 814 -11.73 27.47 -1.33
N SER A 815 -11.93 28.79 -1.35
CA SER A 815 -13.16 29.42 -1.83
C SER A 815 -12.90 30.72 -2.58
N ALA A 816 -13.86 31.10 -3.40
CA ALA A 816 -13.92 32.34 -4.16
C ALA A 816 -15.33 32.95 -4.05
N TYR A 817 -15.53 34.09 -4.71
CA TYR A 817 -16.82 34.78 -4.75
C TYR A 817 -17.24 35.08 -6.19
N LEU A 818 -18.53 34.99 -6.45
CA LEU A 818 -19.18 35.59 -7.60
C LEU A 818 -19.83 36.90 -7.13
N ASN A 819 -19.33 38.02 -7.64
CA ASN A 819 -19.87 39.35 -7.38
C ASN A 819 -20.76 39.75 -8.56
N PHE A 820 -22.03 39.98 -8.32
CA PHE A 820 -23.00 40.28 -9.36
C PHE A 820 -23.09 41.78 -9.60
N ASN A 821 -23.10 42.19 -10.87
CA ASN A 821 -23.68 43.48 -11.22
C ASN A 821 -25.20 43.34 -11.19
N PRO A 822 -25.96 44.45 -11.05
CA PRO A 822 -27.40 44.39 -11.10
C PRO A 822 -27.92 43.73 -12.38
N PHE A 823 -28.88 42.82 -12.21
CA PHE A 823 -29.56 42.13 -13.30
C PHE A 823 -30.69 43.01 -13.81
N LEU A 824 -30.36 43.89 -14.75
CA LEU A 824 -31.33 44.78 -15.42
C LEU A 824 -32.21 44.00 -16.41
N SER A 825 -33.38 44.49 -16.81
CA SER A 825 -34.16 43.98 -17.94
C SER A 825 -35.05 45.10 -18.44
N ASP A 826 -34.89 45.45 -19.72
CA ASP A 826 -35.61 46.53 -20.40
C ASP A 826 -36.40 45.91 -21.55
N LEU A 827 -37.60 45.44 -21.25
CA LEU A 827 -38.37 44.60 -22.16
C LEU A 827 -39.53 45.38 -22.79
N GLY A 828 -39.44 45.63 -24.09
CA GLY A 828 -40.52 46.22 -24.88
C GLY A 828 -41.39 45.15 -25.55
N ARG A 829 -42.68 45.45 -25.71
CA ARG A 829 -43.66 44.63 -26.42
C ARG A 829 -44.51 45.49 -27.34
N ALA A 830 -44.69 45.02 -28.56
CA ALA A 830 -45.73 45.51 -29.47
C ALA A 830 -46.58 44.32 -29.92
N GLY A 831 -47.90 44.44 -29.85
CA GLY A 831 -48.78 43.33 -30.19
C GLY A 831 -50.17 43.75 -30.62
N VAL A 832 -50.91 42.78 -31.13
CA VAL A 832 -52.30 42.93 -31.55
C VAL A 832 -53.14 41.80 -30.95
N ARG A 833 -54.32 42.14 -30.47
CA ARG A 833 -55.35 41.20 -30.01
C ARG A 833 -56.54 41.28 -30.97
N VAL A 834 -57.04 40.14 -31.42
CA VAL A 834 -58.24 40.04 -32.26
C VAL A 834 -59.22 39.11 -31.56
N GLY A 835 -60.47 39.54 -31.41
CA GLY A 835 -61.46 38.73 -30.72
C GLY A 835 -62.88 39.05 -31.15
N THR A 836 -63.83 38.30 -30.61
CA THR A 836 -65.27 38.51 -30.79
C THR A 836 -66.00 38.34 -29.47
N THR A 837 -67.18 38.94 -29.33
CA THR A 837 -67.99 38.84 -28.10
C THR A 837 -69.30 38.11 -28.37
N TYR A 838 -69.59 37.10 -27.57
CA TYR A 838 -70.81 36.30 -27.58
C TYR A 838 -71.56 36.47 -26.25
N ILE A 839 -72.83 36.86 -26.30
CA ILE A 839 -73.67 37.05 -25.11
C ILE A 839 -74.78 36.00 -25.13
N SER A 840 -74.91 35.25 -24.02
CA SER A 840 -75.99 34.28 -23.80
C SER A 840 -76.93 34.78 -22.69
N ASP A 841 -78.12 35.22 -23.08
CA ASP A 841 -79.14 35.67 -22.12
C ASP A 841 -79.65 34.51 -21.24
N ALA A 842 -79.73 33.30 -21.81
CA ALA A 842 -80.19 32.09 -21.11
C ALA A 842 -79.25 31.67 -19.96
N LEU A 843 -77.94 31.87 -20.14
CA LEU A 843 -76.92 31.53 -19.15
C LEU A 843 -76.42 32.75 -18.35
N GLN A 844 -76.95 33.95 -18.63
CA GLN A 844 -76.48 35.23 -18.11
C GLN A 844 -74.94 35.37 -18.22
N LEU A 845 -74.38 35.02 -19.38
CA LEU A 845 -72.94 34.89 -19.59
C LEU A 845 -72.50 35.63 -20.85
N ALA A 846 -71.51 36.51 -20.71
CA ALA A 846 -70.77 37.09 -21.84
C ALA A 846 -69.41 36.39 -21.97
N LEU A 847 -69.09 35.89 -23.16
CA LEU A 847 -67.83 35.24 -23.52
C LEU A 847 -67.11 36.03 -24.60
N GLN A 848 -65.80 36.18 -24.47
CA GLN A 848 -64.95 36.89 -25.42
C GLN A 848 -63.71 36.04 -25.74
N PRO A 849 -63.81 35.10 -26.71
CA PRO A 849 -62.63 34.44 -27.24
C PRO A 849 -61.74 35.41 -28.03
N PHE A 850 -60.43 35.26 -27.92
CA PHE A 850 -59.45 36.08 -28.60
C PHE A 850 -58.17 35.32 -28.97
N VAL A 851 -57.45 35.87 -29.94
CA VAL A 851 -56.09 35.49 -30.32
C VAL A 851 -55.17 36.71 -30.24
N THR A 852 -53.91 36.49 -29.91
CA THR A 852 -52.89 37.54 -29.82
C THR A 852 -51.65 37.20 -30.62
N GLY A 853 -51.05 38.19 -31.26
CA GLY A 853 -49.69 38.12 -31.82
C GLY A 853 -48.87 39.30 -31.32
N SER A 854 -47.63 39.06 -30.89
CA SER A 854 -46.76 40.11 -30.36
C SER A 854 -45.29 39.85 -30.66
N VAL A 855 -44.53 40.93 -30.79
CA VAL A 855 -43.08 40.95 -30.85
C VAL A 855 -42.56 41.60 -29.58
N TRP A 856 -41.56 40.96 -29.00
CA TRP A 856 -40.88 41.40 -27.79
C TRP A 856 -39.42 41.67 -28.08
N ARG A 857 -38.83 42.63 -27.36
CA ARG A 857 -37.40 42.93 -27.45
C ARG A 857 -36.83 43.32 -26.10
N GLU A 858 -35.80 42.59 -25.69
CA GLU A 858 -34.91 42.96 -24.59
C GLU A 858 -33.87 43.98 -25.09
N PHE A 859 -33.82 45.14 -24.45
CA PHE A 859 -32.92 46.25 -24.77
C PHE A 859 -31.73 46.36 -23.82
N ALA A 860 -31.77 45.70 -22.66
CA ALA A 860 -30.63 45.65 -21.76
C ALA A 860 -29.45 44.92 -22.42
N GLY A 861 -28.24 45.41 -22.18
CA GLY A 861 -27.00 44.73 -22.58
C GLY A 861 -26.74 43.45 -21.77
N ASP A 862 -25.66 42.75 -22.11
CA ASP A 862 -25.27 41.52 -21.41
C ASP A 862 -25.21 41.68 -19.89
N THR A 863 -25.51 40.60 -19.19
CA THR A 863 -25.35 40.56 -17.73
C THR A 863 -23.89 40.34 -17.37
N HIS A 864 -23.39 41.13 -16.43
CA HIS A 864 -22.01 41.03 -15.94
C HIS A 864 -21.95 40.46 -14.52
N THR A 865 -20.98 39.58 -14.30
CA THR A 865 -20.65 39.00 -12.99
C THR A 865 -19.14 38.89 -12.91
N THR A 866 -18.54 39.11 -11.75
CA THR A 866 -17.08 38.98 -11.60
C THR A 866 -16.76 37.82 -10.68
N PHE A 867 -15.99 36.85 -11.18
CA PHE A 867 -15.38 35.81 -10.34
C PHE A 867 -14.14 36.39 -9.65
N VAL A 868 -14.14 36.38 -8.32
CA VAL A 868 -13.07 36.96 -7.50
C VAL A 868 -12.47 35.89 -6.61
N THR A 869 -11.16 35.70 -6.74
CA THR A 869 -10.33 34.86 -5.88
C THR A 869 -9.13 35.67 -5.38
N GLN A 870 -8.34 35.15 -4.43
CA GLN A 870 -7.29 35.90 -3.74
C GLN A 870 -6.36 36.67 -4.72
N GLY A 871 -6.57 37.99 -4.83
CA GLY A 871 -5.78 38.91 -5.67
C GLY A 871 -6.03 38.87 -7.18
N ALA A 872 -7.07 38.16 -7.66
CA ALA A 872 -7.41 38.08 -9.08
C ALA A 872 -8.93 38.14 -9.31
N SER A 873 -9.33 38.82 -10.38
CA SER A 873 -10.72 38.97 -10.80
C SER A 873 -10.87 38.61 -12.28
N VAL A 874 -11.87 37.80 -12.60
CA VAL A 874 -12.21 37.40 -13.97
C VAL A 874 -13.66 37.84 -14.25
N PRO A 875 -13.86 38.88 -15.09
CA PRO A 875 -15.18 39.27 -15.54
C PRO A 875 -15.85 38.17 -16.37
N LEU A 876 -17.13 37.94 -16.11
CA LEU A 876 -18.04 37.06 -16.84
C LEU A 876 -19.13 37.89 -17.52
N SER A 877 -19.52 37.52 -18.73
CA SER A 877 -20.64 38.11 -19.48
C SER A 877 -21.61 37.01 -19.94
N VAL A 878 -22.92 37.25 -19.83
CA VAL A 878 -23.98 36.34 -20.30
C VAL A 878 -24.90 37.12 -21.24
N THR A 879 -25.03 36.63 -22.48
CA THR A 879 -25.95 37.23 -23.46
C THR A 879 -27.41 37.05 -23.08
N ARG A 880 -28.28 37.94 -23.57
CA ARG A 880 -29.71 37.97 -23.25
C ARG A 880 -30.62 37.43 -24.36
N ILE A 881 -31.91 37.31 -24.05
CA ILE A 881 -32.96 36.73 -24.91
C ILE A 881 -33.24 37.50 -26.21
N GLY A 882 -32.79 38.75 -26.33
CA GLY A 882 -32.91 39.53 -27.56
C GLY A 882 -34.36 39.76 -28.02
N THR A 883 -34.61 39.62 -29.32
CA THR A 883 -35.95 39.78 -29.93
C THR A 883 -36.62 38.44 -30.15
N PHE A 884 -37.90 38.32 -29.79
CA PHE A 884 -38.66 37.08 -29.95
C PHE A 884 -40.14 37.33 -30.25
N GLY A 885 -40.80 36.31 -30.82
CA GLY A 885 -42.24 36.32 -31.10
C GLY A 885 -43.03 35.63 -29.99
N GLN A 886 -44.26 36.06 -29.78
CA GLN A 886 -45.24 35.39 -28.93
C GLN A 886 -46.61 35.37 -29.60
N VAL A 887 -47.22 34.20 -29.63
CA VAL A 887 -48.62 33.99 -30.02
C VAL A 887 -49.41 33.50 -28.81
N GLY A 888 -50.70 33.83 -28.76
CA GLY A 888 -51.54 33.42 -27.65
C GLY A 888 -52.99 33.26 -28.05
N VAL A 889 -53.70 32.45 -27.28
CA VAL A 889 -55.15 32.20 -27.41
C VAL A 889 -55.77 32.31 -26.03
N GLY A 890 -56.97 32.87 -25.95
CA GLY A 890 -57.65 32.99 -24.67
C GLY A 890 -59.13 33.26 -24.79
N VAL A 891 -59.79 33.24 -23.64
CA VAL A 891 -61.20 33.57 -23.47
C VAL A 891 -61.37 34.37 -22.20
N SER A 892 -62.09 35.49 -22.30
CA SER A 892 -62.60 36.22 -21.14
C SER A 892 -64.08 35.93 -20.96
N ALA A 893 -64.55 35.90 -19.72
CA ALA A 893 -65.93 35.60 -19.38
C ALA A 893 -66.44 36.56 -18.29
N GLN A 894 -67.70 36.97 -18.39
CA GLN A 894 -68.38 37.76 -17.38
C GLN A 894 -69.76 37.15 -17.10
N VAL A 895 -70.04 36.86 -15.83
CA VAL A 895 -71.37 36.46 -15.38
C VAL A 895 -72.17 37.73 -15.14
N LEU A 896 -73.11 37.99 -16.04
CA LEU A 896 -73.92 39.20 -16.04
C LEU A 896 -74.66 39.34 -14.70
N LYS A 897 -74.81 40.58 -14.21
CA LYS A 897 -75.53 40.93 -12.98
C LYS A 897 -74.96 40.37 -11.66
N THR A 898 -73.80 39.71 -11.67
CA THR A 898 -73.17 39.17 -10.44
C THR A 898 -71.85 39.84 -10.06
N GLY A 899 -71.28 40.66 -10.95
CA GLY A 899 -69.97 41.29 -10.75
C GLY A 899 -68.77 40.34 -10.96
N VAL A 900 -69.02 39.06 -11.26
CA VAL A 900 -67.95 38.07 -11.46
C VAL A 900 -67.46 38.09 -12.90
N LEU A 901 -66.14 38.23 -13.08
CA LEU A 901 -65.47 38.09 -14.37
C LEU A 901 -64.16 37.30 -14.22
N GLY A 902 -63.74 36.66 -15.29
CA GLY A 902 -62.49 35.94 -15.33
C GLY A 902 -61.98 35.72 -16.74
N PHE A 903 -60.79 35.14 -16.85
CA PHE A 903 -60.22 34.75 -18.13
C PHE A 903 -59.31 33.54 -18.00
N LEU A 904 -59.04 32.93 -19.15
CA LEU A 904 -58.01 31.93 -19.35
C LEU A 904 -57.25 32.25 -20.62
N ARG A 905 -55.92 32.22 -20.58
CA ARG A 905 -55.05 32.50 -21.72
C ARG A 905 -53.84 31.56 -21.73
N GLY A 906 -53.55 30.99 -22.89
CA GLY A 906 -52.31 30.29 -23.18
C GLY A 906 -51.44 31.11 -24.14
N ASP A 907 -50.15 31.22 -23.83
CA ASP A 907 -49.13 31.89 -24.66
C ASP A 907 -48.04 30.90 -25.06
N TYR A 908 -47.53 31.03 -26.29
CA TYR A 908 -46.35 30.33 -26.79
C TYR A 908 -45.33 31.34 -27.31
N ARG A 909 -44.09 31.24 -26.83
CA ARG A 909 -42.95 32.12 -27.18
C ARG A 909 -41.95 31.35 -28.04
N PHE A 910 -41.41 32.03 -29.04
CA PHE A 910 -40.44 31.45 -29.96
C PHE A 910 -39.44 32.51 -30.45
N GLY A 911 -38.18 32.12 -30.54
CA GLY A 911 -37.05 32.92 -31.02
C GLY A 911 -35.74 32.14 -30.86
N ASP A 912 -34.64 32.72 -31.33
CA ASP A 912 -33.33 32.04 -31.33
C ASP A 912 -32.80 31.75 -29.91
N SER A 913 -33.13 32.63 -28.97
CA SER A 913 -32.62 32.59 -27.59
C SER A 913 -33.69 32.28 -26.54
N ILE A 914 -34.96 32.13 -26.93
CA ILE A 914 -36.05 31.80 -26.01
C ILE A 914 -37.12 30.97 -26.70
N SER A 915 -37.59 29.91 -26.03
CA SER A 915 -38.81 29.21 -26.40
C SER A 915 -39.56 28.75 -25.16
N GLY A 916 -40.88 28.72 -25.20
CA GLY A 916 -41.62 28.40 -23.99
C GLY A 916 -43.11 28.62 -24.10
N TYR A 917 -43.81 28.35 -23.02
CA TYR A 917 -45.25 28.58 -22.91
C TYR A 917 -45.62 29.13 -21.54
N ALA A 918 -46.79 29.75 -21.46
CA ALA A 918 -47.41 30.16 -20.20
C ALA A 918 -48.91 29.93 -20.29
N LEU A 919 -49.51 29.49 -19.18
CA LEU A 919 -50.94 29.47 -18.95
C LEU A 919 -51.24 30.46 -17.84
N VAL A 920 -52.19 31.36 -18.09
CA VAL A 920 -52.58 32.41 -17.14
C VAL A 920 -54.10 32.38 -16.99
N ALA A 921 -54.56 32.37 -15.75
CA ALA A 921 -55.98 32.43 -15.42
C ALA A 921 -56.23 33.51 -14.37
N GLY A 922 -57.39 34.17 -14.47
CA GLY A 922 -57.76 35.27 -13.61
C GLY A 922 -59.23 35.25 -13.21
N LEU A 923 -59.51 35.72 -12.00
CA LEU A 923 -60.87 35.93 -11.48
C LEU A 923 -60.93 37.25 -10.72
N ARG A 924 -62.01 38.00 -10.91
CA ARG A 924 -62.32 39.24 -10.18
C ARG A 924 -63.78 39.24 -9.76
N TYR A 925 -64.03 39.84 -8.61
CA TYR A 925 -65.36 40.23 -8.16
C TYR A 925 -65.45 41.75 -8.12
N GLN A 926 -66.39 42.32 -8.88
CA GLN A 926 -66.65 43.76 -8.94
C GLN A 926 -67.86 44.12 -8.09
N PHE A 927 -67.74 45.18 -7.28
CA PHE A 927 -68.84 45.77 -6.49
C PHE A 927 -68.99 47.27 -6.73
#